data_AF-A0A2W1B8I0-F1
#
_entry.id   AF-A0A2W1B8I0-F1
#
_cell.length_a   1.000
_cell.length_b   1.000
_cell.length_c   1.000
_cell.angle_alpha   90.00
_cell.angle_beta   90.00
_cell.angle_gamma   90.00
#
_symmetry.space_group_name_H-M   'P 1'
#
loop_
_entity.id
_entity.type
_entity.pdbx_description
1 polymer ?
#
loop_
_entity_poly.entity_id
_entity_poly.type
_entity_poly.pdbx_seq_one_letter_code
_entity_poly.pdbx_strand_id
1 'polypeptide(L)'
;MALRYRYTRWDGSQDVAELDPDEVLAGLTDDLMNFGDLQHALRNLMQRGMRSPDGARTQGLRDLLQKLRQQRRQALDRFDLGSVFDDIQRQVDEIVDLERDTLDDRLEEAGPPPESPSPHGSGDDASSDGTEGSTNAGEAAAGEANEGSANAGAAQEGGQPGRAQPSGQSPPSGEPPPDGGGSDPAAEFGDMLRSIVERKQGFLDDLPDDAPGRMKSLQDYEFMNPEAAEKYQELMDSLRQQMMNAFFKDMAQSIQDMSADDMDRMQEMIRDLNEMMRQRLEGQEPDFDGFMDKHGDLFGENPPQSLDELLERMQQQGAAMQNLMDSLPGDMRQQLQDMVGERLGDPALQQELSQLASNLEALMPMRDLRNQYPFRGDEELDLQAAMNLMGDMQNMDQLERQLERTQYGGDLDEIDADKLEELLGPESRETLDQLRELLKILEDAGYIRKKGNSWELTPRGNRKIGERALSEIYANLKQQSFGKHNVTEFGRSGERADDTKRYEFGDPFHLDLRQTLMNSMQREGPQVPVSLRPDDFEVYRSETLTQTATVLMLDLSWSMALRGSFQAAKKVALALNNLIRMKYPRDDLYLVGFSAYARELKTEDLPYARWDETVLGTNMHHALLIAQRLLSKHKVGTRQIIMISDGEPTAHLQNGVSHFSYPPSEMTIRETLKEVQNCTKKDIVINIFMLDRNYHLKEFVSRVAKINRGRVFYTTPDELGEYILVDFVSNKRKNLSTS
;
A
#
# COMPACT_ATOMS: atom_id res chain seq x y z
N MET A 1 -16.22 39.74 -13.18
CA MET A 1 -15.01 40.39 -12.62
C MET A 1 -13.86 39.42 -12.81
N ALA A 2 -12.78 39.82 -13.49
CA ALA A 2 -11.59 38.98 -13.65
C ALA A 2 -10.78 39.02 -12.35
N LEU A 3 -10.63 37.87 -11.68
CA LEU A 3 -9.76 37.73 -10.51
C LEU A 3 -8.30 37.91 -10.96
N ARG A 4 -7.63 38.92 -10.40
CA ARG A 4 -6.18 39.12 -10.57
C ARG A 4 -5.47 38.30 -9.51
N TYR A 5 -4.82 37.22 -9.92
CA TYR A 5 -3.94 36.45 -9.05
C TYR A 5 -2.60 37.16 -8.90
N ARG A 6 -2.11 37.29 -7.67
CA ARG A 6 -0.83 37.91 -7.33
C ARG A 6 0.01 36.86 -6.63
N TYR A 7 1.04 36.35 -7.32
CA TYR A 7 1.96 35.37 -6.76
C TYR A 7 2.99 36.07 -5.88
N THR A 8 3.20 35.57 -4.67
CA THR A 8 4.25 36.00 -3.73
C THR A 8 5.11 34.80 -3.34
N ARG A 9 6.35 35.05 -2.90
CA ARG A 9 7.20 34.01 -2.31
C ARG A 9 6.55 33.53 -1.01
N TRP A 10 6.54 32.21 -0.81
CA TRP A 10 6.06 31.56 0.40
C TRP A 10 6.81 32.09 1.62
N ASP A 11 6.06 32.68 2.56
CA ASP A 11 6.59 33.27 3.79
C ASP A 11 5.79 32.83 5.04
N GLY A 12 4.93 31.82 4.87
CA GLY A 12 4.10 31.25 5.94
C GLY A 12 2.89 32.10 6.33
N SER A 13 2.65 33.24 5.66
CA SER A 13 1.47 34.10 5.89
C SER A 13 0.36 33.91 4.85
N GLN A 14 0.58 33.04 3.87
CA GLN A 14 -0.43 32.69 2.86
C GLN A 14 -1.50 31.79 3.48
N ASP A 15 -2.75 32.21 3.43
CA ASP A 15 -3.89 31.32 3.64
C ASP A 15 -3.91 30.29 2.50
N VAL A 16 -3.52 29.05 2.79
CA VAL A 16 -3.86 27.92 1.91
C VAL A 16 -5.36 27.75 2.10
N ALA A 17 -6.14 27.95 1.03
CA ALA A 17 -7.58 27.77 1.12
C ALA A 17 -7.88 26.37 1.65
N GLU A 18 -8.57 26.29 2.81
CA GLU A 18 -9.06 25.03 3.37
C GLU A 18 -9.79 24.26 2.25
N LEU A 19 -9.43 22.98 2.10
CA LEU A 19 -10.03 22.13 1.07
C LEU A 19 -11.55 22.08 1.28
N ASP A 20 -12.33 22.53 0.28
CA ASP A 20 -13.78 22.53 0.37
C ASP A 20 -14.30 21.08 0.42
N PRO A 21 -15.09 20.69 1.44
CA PRO A 21 -15.70 19.36 1.52
C PRO A 21 -16.42 18.93 0.24
N ASP A 22 -17.00 19.88 -0.50
CA ASP A 22 -17.68 19.63 -1.76
C ASP A 22 -16.72 19.21 -2.88
N GLU A 23 -15.50 19.75 -2.88
CA GLU A 23 -14.43 19.36 -3.81
C GLU A 23 -13.85 17.99 -3.46
N VAL A 24 -13.69 17.69 -2.17
CA VAL A 24 -13.25 16.36 -1.73
C VAL A 24 -14.27 15.29 -2.15
N LEU A 25 -15.57 15.56 -1.90
CA LEU A 25 -16.65 14.66 -2.30
C LEU A 25 -16.73 14.51 -3.82
N ALA A 26 -16.46 15.58 -4.56
CA ALA A 26 -16.38 15.54 -6.02
C ALA A 26 -15.30 14.58 -6.51
N GLY A 27 -14.11 14.62 -5.91
CA GLY A 27 -12.96 13.81 -6.32
C GLY A 27 -13.19 12.31 -6.25
N LEU A 28 -14.06 11.84 -5.34
CA LEU A 28 -14.42 10.42 -5.18
C LEU A 28 -15.75 10.04 -5.85
N THR A 29 -16.58 11.01 -6.28
CA THR A 29 -17.92 10.75 -6.82
C THR A 29 -17.86 9.89 -8.08
N ASP A 30 -16.93 10.16 -9.00
CA ASP A 30 -16.82 9.41 -10.26
C ASP A 30 -16.47 7.94 -10.00
N ASP A 31 -15.48 7.68 -9.14
CA ASP A 31 -15.07 6.32 -8.78
C ASP A 31 -16.20 5.58 -8.04
N LEU A 32 -16.88 6.24 -7.11
CA LEU A 32 -18.04 5.67 -6.43
C LEU A 32 -19.17 5.34 -7.42
N MET A 33 -19.45 6.23 -8.37
CA MET A 33 -20.47 6.02 -9.38
C MET A 33 -20.15 4.82 -10.28
N ASN A 34 -18.87 4.66 -10.61
CA ASN A 34 -18.38 3.60 -11.49
C ASN A 34 -18.38 2.23 -10.82
N PHE A 35 -17.84 2.14 -9.60
CA PHE A 35 -17.61 0.86 -8.92
C PHE A 35 -18.69 0.50 -7.90
N GLY A 36 -19.47 1.48 -7.42
CA GLY A 36 -20.50 1.26 -6.41
C GLY A 36 -19.92 0.87 -5.05
N ASP A 37 -18.69 1.28 -4.75
CA ASP A 37 -18.01 1.00 -3.49
C ASP A 37 -17.27 2.25 -2.99
N LEU A 38 -17.67 2.74 -1.82
CA LEU A 38 -17.06 3.92 -1.19
C LEU A 38 -15.64 3.64 -0.72
N GLN A 39 -15.35 2.45 -0.22
CA GLN A 39 -13.99 2.09 0.23
C GLN A 39 -13.02 2.11 -0.94
N HIS A 40 -13.44 1.55 -2.07
CA HIS A 40 -12.66 1.58 -3.30
C HIS A 40 -12.47 3.01 -3.80
N ALA A 41 -13.52 3.84 -3.79
CA ALA A 41 -13.43 5.24 -4.21
C ALA A 41 -12.50 6.07 -3.32
N LEU A 42 -12.58 5.92 -2.00
CA LEU A 42 -11.66 6.55 -1.04
C LEU A 42 -10.22 6.08 -1.30
N ARG A 43 -9.99 4.78 -1.44
CA ARG A 43 -8.67 4.23 -1.73
C ARG A 43 -8.09 4.79 -3.03
N ASN A 44 -8.88 4.87 -4.10
CA ASN A 44 -8.43 5.45 -5.37
C ASN A 44 -8.09 6.93 -5.23
N LEU A 45 -8.90 7.68 -4.46
CA LEU A 45 -8.63 9.09 -4.14
C LEU A 45 -7.28 9.24 -3.43
N MET A 46 -7.04 8.43 -2.40
CA MET A 46 -5.81 8.44 -1.59
C MET A 46 -4.58 8.02 -2.41
N GLN A 47 -4.73 7.02 -3.27
CA GLN A 47 -3.64 6.55 -4.14
C GLN A 47 -3.25 7.58 -5.20
N ARG A 48 -4.25 8.20 -5.86
CA ARG A 48 -4.05 9.11 -6.98
C ARG A 48 -3.77 10.55 -6.53
N GLY A 49 -4.24 10.92 -5.34
CA GLY A 49 -4.39 12.31 -4.92
C GLY A 49 -5.58 12.99 -5.61
N MET A 50 -5.73 14.30 -5.36
CA MET A 50 -6.77 15.12 -5.97
C MET A 50 -6.21 16.24 -6.84
N ARG A 51 -7.07 16.73 -7.74
CA ARG A 51 -6.84 17.97 -8.48
C ARG A 51 -7.93 18.95 -8.08
N SER A 52 -7.54 20.08 -7.52
CA SER A 52 -8.43 21.20 -7.25
C SER A 52 -8.83 21.88 -8.58
N PRO A 53 -10.01 22.51 -8.66
CA PRO A 53 -10.46 23.24 -9.84
C PRO A 53 -9.50 24.35 -10.31
N ASP A 54 -8.71 24.91 -9.39
CA ASP A 54 -7.69 25.93 -9.68
C ASP A 54 -6.41 25.35 -10.31
N GLY A 55 -6.36 24.03 -10.51
CA GLY A 55 -5.24 23.32 -11.13
C GLY A 55 -4.16 22.87 -10.14
N ALA A 56 -4.28 23.20 -8.86
CA ALA A 56 -3.44 22.65 -7.81
C ALA A 56 -3.68 21.13 -7.67
N ARG A 57 -2.61 20.34 -7.59
CA ARG A 57 -2.67 18.88 -7.44
C ARG A 57 -2.14 18.50 -6.07
N THR A 58 -2.97 17.89 -5.23
CA THR A 58 -2.51 17.17 -4.05
C THR A 58 -1.95 15.83 -4.49
N GLN A 59 -0.76 15.52 -3.98
CA GLN A 59 -0.07 14.27 -4.27
C GLN A 59 -0.75 13.11 -3.54
N GLY A 60 -0.74 11.92 -4.15
CA GLY A 60 -1.28 10.71 -3.53
C GLY A 60 -0.20 9.81 -2.94
N LEU A 61 -0.63 8.72 -2.30
CA LEU A 61 0.28 7.67 -1.79
C LEU A 61 1.17 7.08 -2.89
N ARG A 62 0.70 7.04 -4.15
CA ARG A 62 1.54 6.58 -5.28
C ARG A 62 2.68 7.54 -5.58
N ASP A 63 2.43 8.83 -5.47
CA ASP A 63 3.45 9.85 -5.70
C ASP A 63 4.52 9.79 -4.58
N LEU A 64 4.10 9.60 -3.32
CA LEU A 64 5.02 9.39 -2.18
C LEU A 64 5.86 8.12 -2.34
N LEU A 65 5.23 6.99 -2.68
CA LEU A 65 5.94 5.73 -2.93
C LEU A 65 6.93 5.86 -4.09
N GLN A 66 6.55 6.58 -5.15
CA GLN A 66 7.44 6.85 -6.27
C GLN A 66 8.64 7.71 -5.85
N LYS A 67 8.42 8.76 -5.06
CA LYS A 67 9.51 9.57 -4.49
C LYS A 67 10.45 8.73 -3.62
N LEU A 68 9.91 7.88 -2.74
CA LEU A 68 10.69 6.96 -1.90
C LEU A 68 11.58 6.03 -2.72
N ARG A 69 11.00 5.38 -3.74
CA ARG A 69 11.74 4.49 -4.65
C ARG A 69 12.80 5.24 -5.44
N GLN A 70 12.53 6.47 -5.83
CA GLN A 70 13.50 7.32 -6.52
C GLN A 70 14.65 7.71 -5.59
N GLN A 71 14.36 8.11 -4.35
CA GLN A 71 15.36 8.45 -3.34
C GLN A 71 16.26 7.26 -3.04
N ARG A 72 15.68 6.09 -2.83
CA ARG A 72 16.42 4.83 -2.64
C ARG A 72 17.34 4.52 -3.81
N ARG A 73 16.83 4.63 -5.04
CA ARG A 73 17.64 4.39 -6.24
C ARG A 73 18.79 5.39 -6.37
N GLN A 74 18.52 6.67 -6.10
CA GLN A 74 19.54 7.71 -6.11
C GLN A 74 20.64 7.43 -5.08
N ALA A 75 20.28 6.96 -3.89
CA ALA A 75 21.26 6.54 -2.88
C ALA A 75 22.14 5.38 -3.37
N LEU A 76 21.52 4.32 -3.92
CA LEU A 76 22.24 3.15 -4.44
C LEU A 76 23.14 3.46 -5.65
N ASP A 77 22.71 4.38 -6.52
CA ASP A 77 23.44 4.77 -7.72
C ASP A 77 24.52 5.84 -7.44
N ARG A 78 24.47 6.52 -6.29
CA ARG A 78 25.39 7.62 -5.95
C ARG A 78 26.59 7.16 -5.15
N PHE A 79 26.36 6.34 -4.12
CA PHE A 79 27.39 5.97 -3.16
C PHE A 79 27.99 4.60 -3.45
N ASP A 80 29.28 4.47 -3.13
CA ASP A 80 29.97 3.19 -3.06
C ASP A 80 30.22 2.81 -1.60
N LEU A 81 29.81 1.59 -1.22
CA LEU A 81 30.13 1.02 0.10
C LEU A 81 31.37 0.13 0.08
N GLY A 82 31.89 -0.21 -1.11
CA GLY A 82 33.16 -0.93 -1.26
C GLY A 82 34.33 -0.12 -0.69
N SER A 83 34.38 1.17 -1.03
CA SER A 83 35.48 2.07 -0.67
C SER A 83 35.73 2.24 0.83
N VAL A 84 34.68 2.10 1.67
CA VAL A 84 34.77 2.23 3.14
C VAL A 84 35.70 1.16 3.72
N PHE A 85 35.62 -0.06 3.18
CA PHE A 85 36.49 -1.17 3.59
C PHE A 85 37.84 -1.10 2.90
N ASP A 86 37.91 -0.52 1.70
CA ASP A 86 39.17 -0.33 0.97
C ASP A 86 40.10 0.66 1.69
N ASP A 87 39.56 1.70 2.33
CA ASP A 87 40.36 2.63 3.15
C ASP A 87 40.96 1.95 4.38
N ILE A 88 40.17 1.12 5.07
CA ILE A 88 40.64 0.30 6.20
C ILE A 88 41.67 -0.73 5.72
N GLN A 89 41.43 -1.39 4.57
CA GLN A 89 42.38 -2.31 3.96
C GLN A 89 43.69 -1.60 3.64
N ARG A 90 43.64 -0.39 3.06
CA ARG A 90 44.83 0.40 2.71
C ARG A 90 45.66 0.77 3.93
N GLN A 91 45.02 1.14 5.04
CA GLN A 91 45.71 1.44 6.29
C GLN A 91 46.35 0.18 6.91
N VAL A 92 45.67 -0.96 6.83
CA VAL A 92 46.24 -2.25 7.28
C VAL A 92 47.38 -2.71 6.37
N ASP A 93 47.29 -2.48 5.06
CA ASP A 93 48.37 -2.72 4.11
C ASP A 93 49.60 -1.88 4.43
N GLU A 94 49.42 -0.58 4.68
CA GLU A 94 50.52 0.30 5.07
C GLU A 94 51.22 -0.17 6.36
N ILE A 95 50.45 -0.65 7.35
CA ILE A 95 50.99 -1.21 8.60
C ILE A 95 51.79 -2.50 8.33
N VAL A 96 51.26 -3.40 7.49
CA VAL A 96 51.92 -4.67 7.15
C VAL A 96 53.17 -4.43 6.31
N ASP A 97 53.14 -3.49 5.38
CA ASP A 97 54.28 -3.12 4.54
C ASP A 97 55.42 -2.51 5.39
N LEU A 98 55.10 -1.61 6.33
CA LEU A 98 56.08 -1.06 7.27
C LEU A 98 56.75 -2.13 8.14
N GLU A 99 55.99 -3.15 8.56
CA GLU A 99 56.54 -4.28 9.29
C GLU A 99 57.41 -5.16 8.39
N ARG A 100 56.97 -5.46 7.16
CA ARG A 100 57.74 -6.24 6.17
C ARG A 100 59.07 -5.56 5.85
N ASP A 101 59.07 -4.27 5.57
CA ASP A 101 60.27 -3.49 5.30
C ASP A 101 61.26 -3.57 6.48
N THR A 102 60.76 -3.49 7.71
CA THR A 102 61.60 -3.61 8.91
C THR A 102 62.13 -5.02 9.11
N LEU A 103 61.34 -6.04 8.79
CA LEU A 103 61.79 -7.44 8.84
C LEU A 103 62.90 -7.70 7.81
N ASP A 104 62.78 -7.14 6.61
CA ASP A 104 63.79 -7.23 5.55
C ASP A 104 65.10 -6.52 5.95
N ASP A 105 65.02 -5.30 6.49
CA ASP A 105 66.19 -4.58 7.02
C ASP A 105 66.92 -5.37 8.12
N ARG A 106 66.15 -6.04 8.99
CA ARG A 106 66.68 -6.88 10.08
C ARG A 106 67.28 -8.19 9.59
N LEU A 107 66.74 -8.73 8.49
CA LEU A 107 67.30 -9.89 7.80
C LEU A 107 68.64 -9.55 7.15
N GLU A 108 68.76 -8.34 6.57
CA GLU A 108 70.03 -7.84 6.02
C GLU A 108 71.08 -7.58 7.12
N GLU A 109 70.66 -7.04 8.27
CA GLU A 109 71.53 -6.82 9.44
C GLU A 109 72.05 -8.13 10.05
N ALA A 110 71.28 -9.22 9.95
CA ALA A 110 71.67 -10.56 10.39
C ALA A 110 72.74 -11.23 9.48
N GLY A 111 73.08 -10.63 8.33
CA GLY A 111 74.12 -11.08 7.41
C GLY A 111 73.77 -12.34 6.60
N PRO A 112 74.60 -12.78 5.63
CA PRO A 112 74.35 -14.02 4.87
C PRO A 112 74.44 -15.27 5.77
N PRO A 113 73.69 -16.35 5.46
CA PRO A 113 73.78 -17.58 6.24
C PRO A 113 75.19 -18.18 6.13
N PRO A 114 75.69 -18.90 7.15
CA PRO A 114 77.02 -19.50 7.09
C PRO A 114 77.11 -20.49 5.91
N GLU A 115 78.13 -20.35 5.06
CA GLU A 115 78.42 -21.30 3.99
C GLU A 115 78.60 -22.70 4.58
N SER A 116 77.78 -23.65 4.14
CA SER A 116 77.97 -25.06 4.46
C SER A 116 79.30 -25.56 3.85
N PRO A 117 80.12 -26.34 4.57
CA PRO A 117 81.39 -26.81 4.03
C PRO A 117 81.14 -27.80 2.88
N SER A 118 81.71 -27.50 1.71
CA SER A 118 81.81 -28.44 0.60
C SER A 118 82.63 -29.69 1.01
N PRO A 119 82.27 -30.91 0.59
CA PRO A 119 83.01 -32.11 0.98
C PRO A 119 84.36 -32.17 0.25
N HIS A 120 85.47 -32.12 1.00
CA HIS A 120 86.80 -32.37 0.46
C HIS A 120 87.13 -33.86 0.42
N GLY A 121 87.23 -34.36 -0.82
CA GLY A 121 88.20 -35.32 -1.35
C GLY A 121 88.79 -36.39 -0.43
N SER A 122 88.41 -37.65 -0.70
CA SER A 122 89.28 -38.80 -0.49
C SER A 122 89.90 -39.21 -1.83
N GLY A 123 91.20 -38.99 -1.97
CA GLY A 123 92.01 -39.62 -3.00
C GLY A 123 92.40 -41.03 -2.55
N ASP A 124 92.19 -42.01 -3.41
CA ASP A 124 92.90 -43.28 -3.38
C ASP A 124 93.62 -43.47 -4.72
N ASP A 125 94.90 -43.82 -4.60
CA ASP A 125 95.78 -44.23 -5.68
C ASP A 125 95.25 -45.48 -6.40
N ALA A 126 95.16 -45.44 -7.72
CA ALA A 126 95.35 -46.61 -8.57
C ALA A 126 95.74 -46.20 -10.00
N SER A 127 96.98 -46.44 -10.35
CA SER A 127 97.50 -46.52 -11.71
C SER A 127 96.73 -47.53 -12.58
N SER A 128 96.34 -47.15 -13.80
CA SER A 128 96.62 -47.90 -15.05
C SER A 128 95.97 -47.24 -16.27
N ASP A 129 96.82 -46.99 -17.26
CA ASP A 129 96.70 -47.23 -18.71
C ASP A 129 95.34 -47.16 -19.43
N GLY A 130 95.36 -46.50 -20.60
CA GLY A 130 94.68 -47.01 -21.79
C GLY A 130 93.47 -46.25 -22.35
N THR A 131 93.73 -45.51 -23.44
CA THR A 131 92.96 -45.46 -24.71
C THR A 131 91.56 -44.80 -24.79
N GLU A 132 91.54 -43.72 -25.60
CA GLU A 132 90.64 -43.42 -26.74
C GLU A 132 89.10 -43.42 -26.59
N GLY A 133 88.49 -42.32 -27.07
CA GLY A 133 87.36 -42.44 -28.01
C GLY A 133 86.04 -41.69 -27.70
N SER A 134 85.93 -40.46 -28.21
CA SER A 134 84.86 -39.98 -29.11
C SER A 134 83.35 -40.06 -28.73
N THR A 135 82.74 -38.86 -28.68
CA THR A 135 81.50 -38.38 -29.35
C THR A 135 80.05 -38.76 -28.91
N ASN A 136 79.29 -37.67 -28.70
CA ASN A 136 77.93 -37.31 -29.18
C ASN A 136 76.61 -37.84 -28.55
N ALA A 137 75.83 -36.84 -28.09
CA ALA A 137 74.46 -36.42 -28.53
C ALA A 137 73.17 -37.11 -28.06
N GLY A 138 72.15 -36.25 -27.80
CA GLY A 138 70.69 -36.51 -27.80
C GLY A 138 70.07 -36.98 -26.48
N GLU A 139 68.79 -36.85 -26.13
CA GLU A 139 67.61 -36.04 -26.54
C GLU A 139 66.46 -36.48 -25.58
N ALA A 140 65.44 -35.64 -25.39
CA ALA A 140 64.01 -35.96 -25.16
C ALA A 140 63.46 -36.67 -23.88
N ALA A 141 62.52 -35.96 -23.22
CA ALA A 141 61.06 -36.23 -23.05
C ALA A 141 60.44 -37.20 -21.99
N ALA A 142 59.25 -36.74 -21.55
CA ALA A 142 58.07 -37.42 -20.97
C ALA A 142 58.16 -37.94 -19.51
N GLY A 143 57.13 -37.92 -18.66
CA GLY A 143 55.70 -37.58 -18.78
C GLY A 143 54.89 -38.37 -17.72
N GLU A 144 53.79 -37.78 -17.22
CA GLU A 144 52.57 -38.43 -16.66
C GLU A 144 52.70 -39.35 -15.41
N ALA A 145 51.72 -39.57 -14.52
CA ALA A 145 50.42 -38.98 -14.21
C ALA A 145 49.90 -39.67 -12.91
N ASN A 146 48.86 -39.07 -12.34
CA ASN A 146 47.62 -39.71 -11.86
C ASN A 146 47.40 -40.14 -10.38
N GLU A 147 46.37 -39.50 -9.82
CA GLU A 147 45.19 -40.01 -9.09
C GLU A 147 45.28 -40.84 -7.79
N GLY A 148 44.44 -40.46 -6.82
CA GLY A 148 43.54 -41.45 -6.20
C GLY A 148 43.35 -41.44 -4.66
N SER A 149 42.36 -40.67 -4.21
CA SER A 149 41.21 -41.12 -3.39
C SER A 149 41.37 -41.74 -1.96
N ALA A 150 40.71 -41.05 -1.02
CA ALA A 150 39.76 -41.53 0.01
C ALA A 150 40.18 -42.44 1.19
N ASN A 151 40.16 -41.81 2.37
CA ASN A 151 39.22 -42.01 3.50
C ASN A 151 38.98 -43.41 4.11
N ALA A 152 39.35 -43.55 5.39
CA ALA A 152 38.68 -44.26 6.49
C ALA A 152 39.60 -44.11 7.73
N GLY A 153 39.20 -43.94 8.99
CA GLY A 153 37.91 -43.91 9.67
C GLY A 153 38.18 -44.10 11.18
N ALA A 154 37.47 -43.31 12.01
CA ALA A 154 37.06 -43.55 13.41
C ALA A 154 38.08 -43.94 14.50
N ALA A 155 38.11 -43.15 15.58
CA ALA A 155 37.45 -43.48 16.87
C ALA A 155 38.05 -42.65 18.03
N GLN A 156 37.22 -41.87 18.73
CA GLN A 156 37.59 -41.30 20.03
C GLN A 156 36.35 -41.19 20.92
N GLU A 157 36.36 -41.94 22.02
CA GLU A 157 35.48 -41.76 23.17
C GLU A 157 36.31 -41.97 24.44
N GLY A 158 36.12 -41.08 25.43
CA GLY A 158 36.41 -41.39 26.83
C GLY A 158 37.13 -40.31 27.64
N GLY A 159 36.35 -39.57 28.45
CA GLY A 159 36.68 -39.36 29.87
C GLY A 159 37.37 -38.05 30.30
N GLN A 160 36.55 -37.07 30.69
CA GLN A 160 36.84 -35.99 31.66
C GLN A 160 37.08 -36.53 33.10
N PRO A 161 37.37 -35.71 34.15
CA PRO A 161 38.07 -34.41 34.26
C PRO A 161 39.05 -34.34 35.48
N GLY A 162 39.84 -33.27 35.66
CA GLY A 162 40.44 -33.00 36.99
C GLY A 162 41.60 -32.01 37.11
N ARG A 163 41.27 -30.78 37.54
CA ARG A 163 41.96 -29.88 38.52
C ARG A 163 43.51 -29.72 38.55
N ALA A 164 43.91 -28.50 38.20
CA ALA A 164 44.77 -27.53 38.89
C ALA A 164 45.92 -27.94 39.86
N GLN A 165 47.12 -27.47 39.45
CA GLN A 165 48.27 -26.92 40.20
C GLN A 165 49.18 -27.87 41.03
N PRO A 166 50.42 -27.47 41.36
CA PRO A 166 51.52 -26.91 40.55
C PRO A 166 52.82 -27.71 40.80
N SER A 167 53.80 -27.70 39.89
CA SER A 167 55.13 -28.23 40.24
C SER A 167 56.25 -27.53 39.48
N GLY A 168 57.03 -26.74 40.23
CA GLY A 168 58.40 -26.44 39.84
C GLY A 168 59.26 -27.68 40.01
N GLN A 169 60.22 -27.86 39.10
CA GLN A 169 61.39 -28.70 39.31
C GLN A 169 62.60 -28.05 38.62
N SER A 170 63.61 -27.80 39.43
CA SER A 170 64.97 -27.39 39.08
C SER A 170 65.64 -28.35 38.08
N PRO A 171 66.69 -27.91 37.37
CA PRO A 171 67.31 -28.68 36.28
C PRO A 171 68.24 -29.78 36.80
N PRO A 172 68.52 -30.85 36.02
CA PRO A 172 69.59 -31.76 36.34
C PRO A 172 70.94 -31.18 35.90
N SER A 173 71.88 -31.16 36.83
CA SER A 173 73.28 -30.81 36.64
C SER A 173 74.14 -32.06 36.38
N GLY A 174 75.02 -31.96 35.38
CA GLY A 174 76.36 -32.58 35.38
C GLY A 174 76.59 -33.76 34.41
N GLU A 175 77.34 -33.54 33.33
CA GLU A 175 78.76 -33.90 33.19
C GLU A 175 79.39 -33.34 31.87
N PRO A 176 80.73 -33.19 31.77
CA PRO A 176 81.43 -32.05 31.11
C PRO A 176 81.81 -32.27 29.63
N PRO A 177 82.33 -31.22 28.92
CA PRO A 177 82.42 -31.19 27.45
C PRO A 177 83.77 -31.75 26.94
N PRO A 178 83.89 -32.06 25.63
CA PRO A 178 85.16 -31.95 24.94
C PRO A 178 85.35 -30.52 24.40
N ASP A 179 86.53 -29.98 24.66
CA ASP A 179 87.05 -28.68 24.21
C ASP A 179 86.98 -28.47 22.68
N GLY A 180 86.73 -27.21 22.29
CA GLY A 180 87.46 -26.57 21.19
C GLY A 180 86.70 -26.29 19.90
N GLY A 181 85.91 -25.21 19.88
CA GLY A 181 85.45 -24.54 18.65
C GLY A 181 84.60 -23.32 19.02
N GLY A 182 85.20 -22.12 19.05
CA GLY A 182 84.49 -20.89 19.39
C GLY A 182 83.44 -20.56 18.34
N SER A 183 82.16 -20.67 18.68
CA SER A 183 81.08 -19.99 17.98
C SER A 183 81.18 -18.51 18.30
N ASP A 184 81.17 -17.67 17.27
CA ASP A 184 81.16 -16.23 17.41
C ASP A 184 79.80 -15.84 18.01
N PRO A 185 79.71 -15.18 19.19
CA PRO A 185 78.43 -14.76 19.77
C PRO A 185 77.62 -13.85 18.83
N ALA A 186 78.27 -13.22 17.84
CA ALA A 186 77.60 -12.49 16.77
C ALA A 186 76.86 -13.41 15.78
N ALA A 187 77.35 -14.62 15.52
CA ALA A 187 76.74 -15.59 14.60
C ALA A 187 75.50 -16.27 15.22
N GLU A 188 75.55 -16.65 16.49
CA GLU A 188 74.39 -17.20 17.21
C GLU A 188 73.24 -16.20 17.31
N PHE A 189 73.56 -14.91 17.47
CA PHE A 189 72.58 -13.83 17.46
C PHE A 189 71.96 -13.61 16.06
N GLY A 190 72.77 -13.68 15.00
CA GLY A 190 72.30 -13.59 13.62
C GLY A 190 71.35 -14.71 13.24
N ASP A 191 71.63 -15.96 13.63
CA ASP A 191 70.76 -17.11 13.37
C ASP A 191 69.43 -17.02 14.15
N MET A 192 69.49 -16.54 15.39
CA MET A 192 68.29 -16.28 16.18
C MET A 192 67.39 -15.21 15.53
N LEU A 193 67.98 -14.09 15.11
CA LEU A 193 67.24 -13.02 14.40
C LEU A 193 66.62 -13.53 13.10
N ARG A 194 67.36 -14.30 12.30
CA ARG A 194 66.87 -14.90 11.05
C ARG A 194 65.64 -15.79 11.31
N SER A 195 65.69 -16.64 12.33
CA SER A 195 64.57 -17.52 12.70
C SER A 195 63.33 -16.77 13.20
N ILE A 196 63.51 -15.60 13.81
CA ILE A 196 62.42 -14.72 14.27
C ILE A 196 61.80 -14.01 13.08
N VAL A 197 62.62 -13.49 12.16
CA VAL A 197 62.17 -12.82 10.95
C VAL A 197 61.39 -13.77 10.04
N GLU A 198 61.92 -14.96 9.76
CA GLU A 198 61.24 -15.97 8.92
C GLU A 198 59.87 -16.38 9.48
N ARG A 199 59.77 -16.52 10.81
CA ARG A 199 58.48 -16.83 11.47
C ARG A 199 57.48 -15.69 11.33
N LYS A 200 57.95 -14.45 11.47
CA LYS A 200 57.11 -13.25 11.37
C LYS A 200 56.67 -12.98 9.92
N GLN A 201 57.56 -13.15 8.94
CA GLN A 201 57.22 -13.09 7.52
C GLN A 201 56.17 -14.15 7.17
N GLY A 202 56.36 -15.40 7.59
CA GLY A 202 55.38 -16.46 7.36
C GLY A 202 54.00 -16.15 7.98
N PHE A 203 53.95 -15.49 9.15
CA PHE A 203 52.69 -15.04 9.73
C PHE A 203 52.01 -13.94 8.91
N LEU A 204 52.78 -12.98 8.40
CA LEU A 204 52.26 -11.89 7.57
C LEU A 204 51.77 -12.39 6.19
N ASP A 205 52.35 -13.46 5.67
CA ASP A 205 51.94 -14.08 4.40
C ASP A 205 50.65 -14.91 4.52
N ASP A 206 50.37 -15.47 5.70
CA ASP A 206 49.16 -16.25 6.00
C ASP A 206 47.98 -15.37 6.49
N LEU A 207 48.07 -14.05 6.36
CA LEU A 207 47.00 -13.13 6.74
C LEU A 207 45.74 -13.34 5.87
N PRO A 208 44.52 -13.28 6.45
CA PRO A 208 43.26 -13.40 5.69
C PRO A 208 43.10 -12.33 4.59
N ASP A 209 42.33 -12.62 3.54
CA ASP A 209 42.10 -11.67 2.43
C ASP A 209 41.20 -10.47 2.81
N ASP A 210 40.48 -10.54 3.93
CA ASP A 210 39.54 -9.50 4.37
C ASP A 210 40.10 -8.63 5.51
N ALA A 211 39.82 -7.32 5.47
CA ALA A 211 40.30 -6.34 6.46
C ALA A 211 39.96 -6.72 7.92
N PRO A 212 38.72 -7.14 8.24
CA PRO A 212 38.37 -7.59 9.60
C PRO A 212 39.21 -8.78 10.06
N GLY A 213 39.43 -9.77 9.20
CA GLY A 213 40.28 -10.92 9.47
C GLY A 213 41.75 -10.53 9.73
N ARG A 214 42.31 -9.62 8.93
CA ARG A 214 43.69 -9.13 9.11
C ARG A 214 43.87 -8.35 10.39
N MET A 215 42.95 -7.43 10.69
CA MET A 215 42.96 -6.68 11.96
C MET A 215 42.92 -7.61 13.16
N LYS A 216 42.06 -8.64 13.12
CA LYS A 216 41.96 -9.64 14.18
C LYS A 216 43.25 -10.44 14.35
N SER A 217 43.90 -10.83 13.25
CA SER A 217 45.19 -11.54 13.30
C SER A 217 46.32 -10.65 13.83
N LEU A 218 46.36 -9.37 13.43
CA LEU A 218 47.38 -8.41 13.85
C LEU A 218 47.22 -7.94 15.31
N GLN A 219 46.06 -8.19 15.93
CA GLN A 219 45.84 -7.84 17.33
C GLN A 219 46.79 -8.55 18.29
N ASP A 220 47.06 -9.84 18.03
CA ASP A 220 47.94 -10.66 18.84
C ASP A 220 49.38 -10.68 18.29
N TYR A 221 49.67 -9.85 17.29
CA TYR A 221 50.97 -9.78 16.62
C TYR A 221 51.91 -8.80 17.33
N GLU A 222 53.10 -9.28 17.72
CA GLU A 222 54.15 -8.41 18.25
C GLU A 222 54.89 -7.73 17.10
N PHE A 223 54.73 -6.42 16.91
CA PHE A 223 55.44 -5.65 15.88
C PHE A 223 56.92 -5.47 16.19
N MET A 224 57.78 -5.58 15.18
CA MET A 224 59.21 -5.23 15.26
C MET A 224 59.45 -3.76 14.89
N ASN A 225 58.60 -3.19 14.02
CA ASN A 225 58.58 -1.78 13.67
C ASN A 225 57.76 -0.96 14.69
N PRO A 226 58.37 0.02 15.40
CA PRO A 226 57.65 0.87 16.34
C PRO A 226 56.62 1.80 15.68
N GLU A 227 56.84 2.22 14.44
CA GLU A 227 55.91 3.05 13.66
C GLU A 227 54.69 2.25 13.19
N ALA A 228 54.89 1.00 12.77
CA ALA A 228 53.78 0.10 12.41
C ALA A 228 52.87 -0.17 13.62
N ALA A 229 53.47 -0.37 14.80
CA ALA A 229 52.75 -0.54 16.06
C ALA A 229 51.91 0.70 16.44
N GLU A 230 52.48 1.90 16.30
CA GLU A 230 51.79 3.16 16.59
C GLU A 230 50.61 3.38 15.64
N LYS A 231 50.81 3.19 14.32
CA LYS A 231 49.72 3.31 13.32
C LYS A 231 48.60 2.30 13.53
N TYR A 232 48.93 1.06 13.87
CA TYR A 232 47.93 0.04 14.21
C TYR A 232 47.11 0.46 15.44
N GLN A 233 47.76 1.02 16.45
CA GLN A 233 47.10 1.47 17.66
C GLN A 233 46.23 2.71 17.44
N GLU A 234 46.67 3.67 16.62
CA GLU A 234 45.87 4.82 16.19
C GLU A 234 44.63 4.39 15.40
N LEU A 235 44.78 3.44 14.47
CA LEU A 235 43.68 2.86 13.71
C LEU A 235 42.64 2.24 14.66
N MET A 236 43.09 1.39 15.59
CA MET A 236 42.23 0.76 16.59
C MET A 236 41.55 1.77 17.52
N ASP A 237 42.28 2.80 17.97
CA ASP A 237 41.74 3.83 18.84
C ASP A 237 40.69 4.70 18.13
N SER A 238 40.88 5.00 16.84
CA SER A 238 39.92 5.76 16.04
C SER A 238 38.62 4.98 15.81
N LEU A 239 38.73 3.70 15.44
CA LEU A 239 37.59 2.78 15.29
C LEU A 239 36.86 2.62 16.62
N ARG A 240 37.59 2.44 17.73
CA ARG A 240 37.03 2.38 19.09
C ARG A 240 36.24 3.63 19.43
N GLN A 241 36.77 4.83 19.17
CA GLN A 241 36.12 6.09 19.52
C GLN A 241 34.85 6.33 18.69
N GLN A 242 34.85 5.97 17.41
CA GLN A 242 33.68 6.05 16.54
C GLN A 242 32.56 5.09 16.97
N MET A 243 32.91 3.86 17.36
CA MET A 243 31.95 2.86 17.85
C MET A 243 31.43 3.19 19.26
N MET A 244 32.29 3.67 20.16
CA MET A 244 31.92 4.04 21.55
C MET A 244 30.89 5.18 21.61
N ASN A 245 31.05 6.22 20.79
CA ASN A 245 30.23 7.43 20.86
C ASN A 245 28.79 7.22 20.36
N ALA A 246 28.56 6.25 19.48
CA ALA A 246 27.25 5.98 18.88
C ALA A 246 26.34 5.08 19.74
N PHE A 247 26.91 4.20 20.59
CA PHE A 247 26.15 3.12 21.23
C PHE A 247 26.07 3.17 22.77
N PHE A 248 27.05 3.75 23.47
CA PHE A 248 27.14 3.59 24.94
C PHE A 248 26.27 4.53 25.78
N LYS A 249 25.86 5.69 25.24
CA LYS A 249 25.23 6.74 26.04
C LYS A 249 23.78 6.43 26.44
N ASP A 250 23.03 5.77 25.56
CA ASP A 250 21.62 5.44 25.81
C ASP A 250 21.46 4.12 26.57
N MET A 251 22.29 3.11 26.25
CA MET A 251 22.24 1.80 26.91
C MET A 251 22.66 1.84 28.38
N ALA A 252 23.70 2.61 28.71
CA ALA A 252 24.16 2.76 30.10
C ALA A 252 23.12 3.45 31.00
N GLN A 253 22.26 4.29 30.42
CA GLN A 253 21.18 4.99 31.11
C GLN A 253 20.00 4.04 31.38
N SER A 254 19.60 3.23 30.38
CA SER A 254 18.49 2.27 30.53
C SER A 254 18.79 1.13 31.50
N ILE A 255 20.03 0.64 31.56
CA ILE A 255 20.41 -0.45 32.49
C ILE A 255 20.51 0.07 33.94
N GLN A 256 20.80 1.36 34.14
CA GLN A 256 20.88 1.96 35.48
C GLN A 256 19.52 2.13 36.17
N ASP A 257 18.41 2.13 35.41
CA ASP A 257 17.07 2.40 35.90
C ASP A 257 16.24 1.13 36.21
N MET A 258 16.77 -0.08 35.95
CA MET A 258 16.04 -1.35 36.16
C MET A 258 16.10 -1.83 37.62
N SER A 259 14.96 -2.28 38.15
CA SER A 259 14.85 -2.86 39.50
C SER A 259 15.11 -4.37 39.51
N ALA A 260 15.33 -4.96 40.69
CA ALA A 260 15.53 -6.40 40.84
C ALA A 260 14.28 -7.21 40.42
N ASP A 261 13.07 -6.66 40.64
CA ASP A 261 11.82 -7.31 40.24
C ASP A 261 11.67 -7.33 38.70
N ASP A 262 12.20 -6.34 37.99
CA ASP A 262 12.17 -6.31 36.51
C ASP A 262 13.08 -7.37 35.89
N MET A 263 14.16 -7.75 36.59
CA MET A 263 15.10 -8.79 36.16
C MET A 263 14.48 -10.18 36.25
N ASP A 264 13.77 -10.49 37.34
CA ASP A 264 13.08 -11.78 37.51
C ASP A 264 12.01 -11.99 36.44
N ARG A 265 11.27 -10.93 36.09
CA ARG A 265 10.25 -10.96 35.03
C ARG A 265 10.86 -11.16 33.64
N MET A 266 11.98 -10.52 33.35
CA MET A 266 12.71 -10.69 32.10
C MET A 266 13.23 -12.13 31.94
N GLN A 267 13.73 -12.73 33.02
CA GLN A 267 14.20 -14.12 33.03
C GLN A 267 13.06 -15.10 32.70
N GLU A 268 11.88 -14.90 33.28
CA GLU A 268 10.71 -15.73 33.00
C GLU A 268 10.25 -15.59 31.53
N MET A 269 10.29 -14.37 30.98
CA MET A 269 9.98 -14.10 29.58
C MET A 269 10.93 -14.82 28.62
N ILE A 270 12.25 -14.72 28.84
CA ILE A 270 13.26 -15.34 27.97
C ILE A 270 13.10 -16.87 27.97
N ARG A 271 12.78 -17.44 29.14
CA ARG A 271 12.53 -18.88 29.28
C ARG A 271 11.31 -19.34 28.49
N ASP A 272 10.19 -18.63 28.61
CA ASP A 272 8.96 -18.96 27.87
C ASP A 272 9.17 -18.79 26.35
N LEU A 273 9.96 -17.79 25.94
CA LEU A 273 10.34 -17.59 24.54
C LEU A 273 11.24 -18.72 24.00
N ASN A 274 12.23 -19.17 24.78
CA ASN A 274 13.08 -20.31 24.44
C ASN A 274 12.26 -21.59 24.22
N GLU A 275 11.22 -21.79 25.03
CA GLU A 275 10.29 -22.90 24.86
C GLU A 275 9.49 -22.79 23.56
N MET A 276 8.97 -21.60 23.21
CA MET A 276 8.29 -21.37 21.93
C MET A 276 9.20 -21.59 20.72
N MET A 277 10.46 -21.12 20.77
CA MET A 277 11.43 -21.34 19.70
C MET A 277 11.77 -22.81 19.52
N ARG A 278 11.90 -23.57 20.62
CA ARG A 278 12.11 -25.02 20.58
C ARG A 278 10.92 -25.75 19.95
N GLN A 279 9.69 -25.42 20.35
CA GLN A 279 8.47 -25.98 19.76
C GLN A 279 8.45 -25.76 18.24
N ARG A 280 8.83 -24.55 17.79
CA ARG A 280 8.93 -24.21 16.37
C ARG A 280 10.00 -25.01 15.63
N LEU A 281 11.20 -25.18 16.22
CA LEU A 281 12.27 -26.01 15.67
C LEU A 281 11.86 -27.49 15.55
N GLU A 282 10.99 -27.96 16.44
CA GLU A 282 10.39 -29.30 16.42
C GLU A 282 9.20 -29.41 15.44
N GLY A 283 8.84 -28.33 14.74
CA GLY A 283 7.73 -28.29 13.79
C GLY A 283 6.33 -28.19 14.43
N GLN A 284 6.27 -27.80 15.71
CA GLN A 284 5.03 -27.55 16.45
C GLN A 284 4.65 -26.06 16.36
N GLU A 285 3.37 -25.76 16.60
CA GLU A 285 2.84 -24.39 16.57
C GLU A 285 2.87 -23.82 18.01
N PRO A 286 3.73 -22.82 18.30
CA PRO A 286 3.87 -22.26 19.64
C PRO A 286 2.73 -21.31 20.03
N ASP A 287 2.37 -21.30 21.32
CA ASP A 287 1.29 -20.47 21.89
C ASP A 287 1.76 -19.03 22.15
N PHE A 288 1.80 -18.23 21.09
CA PHE A 288 2.19 -16.83 21.16
C PHE A 288 1.16 -15.95 21.90
N ASP A 289 -0.13 -16.27 21.79
CA ASP A 289 -1.20 -15.52 22.47
C ASP A 289 -1.05 -15.65 24.00
N GLY A 290 -0.80 -16.86 24.50
CA GLY A 290 -0.53 -17.10 25.91
C GLY A 290 0.77 -16.45 26.41
N PHE A 291 1.79 -16.34 25.56
CA PHE A 291 3.02 -15.59 25.88
C PHE A 291 2.75 -14.09 26.04
N MET A 292 1.95 -13.51 25.14
CA MET A 292 1.59 -12.09 25.20
C MET A 292 0.66 -11.76 26.38
N ASP A 293 -0.25 -12.66 26.75
CA ASP A 293 -1.08 -12.51 27.95
C ASP A 293 -0.25 -12.44 29.24
N LYS A 294 0.91 -13.10 29.27
CA LYS A 294 1.79 -13.22 30.44
C LYS A 294 2.87 -12.13 30.51
N HIS A 295 3.44 -11.75 29.36
CA HIS A 295 4.61 -10.87 29.27
C HIS A 295 4.38 -9.60 28.45
N GLY A 296 3.17 -9.37 27.94
CA GLY A 296 2.86 -8.29 27.01
C GLY A 296 3.13 -6.88 27.54
N ASP A 297 3.09 -6.67 28.85
CA ASP A 297 3.36 -5.37 29.49
C ASP A 297 4.84 -4.97 29.45
N LEU A 298 5.76 -5.92 29.21
CA LEU A 298 7.19 -5.65 29.03
C LEU A 298 7.52 -5.01 27.67
N PHE A 299 6.61 -5.05 26.69
CA PHE A 299 6.83 -4.56 25.33
C PHE A 299 6.35 -3.12 25.07
N GLY A 300 5.84 -2.41 26.10
CA GLY A 300 5.47 -1.00 26.01
C GLY A 300 4.28 -0.72 25.06
N GLU A 301 4.28 0.45 24.43
CA GLU A 301 3.15 0.94 23.60
C GLU A 301 2.98 0.18 22.26
N ASN A 302 4.01 -0.59 21.83
CA ASN A 302 4.01 -1.32 20.56
C ASN A 302 4.42 -2.80 20.73
N PRO A 303 3.54 -3.64 21.30
CA PRO A 303 3.79 -5.07 21.43
C PRO A 303 3.86 -5.76 20.06
N PRO A 304 4.68 -6.82 19.91
CA PRO A 304 4.72 -7.63 18.70
C PRO A 304 3.38 -8.38 18.50
N GLN A 305 2.90 -8.47 17.26
CA GLN A 305 1.63 -9.12 16.92
C GLN A 305 1.77 -10.60 16.56
N SER A 306 3.00 -11.08 16.41
CA SER A 306 3.29 -12.48 16.13
C SER A 306 4.67 -12.89 16.65
N LEU A 307 4.87 -14.20 16.82
CA LEU A 307 6.17 -14.75 17.13
C LEU A 307 7.21 -14.40 16.05
N ASP A 308 6.80 -14.35 14.77
CA ASP A 308 7.67 -13.94 13.67
C ASP A 308 8.20 -12.52 13.84
N GLU A 309 7.30 -11.58 14.15
CA GLU A 309 7.67 -10.18 14.38
C GLU A 309 8.56 -10.01 15.61
N LEU A 310 8.28 -10.76 16.69
CA LEU A 310 9.13 -10.75 17.88
C LEU A 310 10.54 -11.27 17.57
N LEU A 311 10.65 -12.40 16.85
CA LEU A 311 11.94 -12.98 16.47
C LEU A 311 12.72 -12.07 15.51
N GLU A 312 12.04 -11.40 14.58
CA GLU A 312 12.66 -10.43 13.67
C GLU A 312 13.25 -9.23 14.44
N ARG A 313 12.50 -8.68 15.41
CA ARG A 313 13.00 -7.60 16.29
C ARG A 313 14.21 -8.04 17.10
N MET A 314 14.19 -9.25 17.66
CA MET A 314 15.31 -9.78 18.46
C MET A 314 16.53 -10.10 17.60
N GLN A 315 16.33 -10.56 16.37
CA GLN A 315 17.42 -10.76 15.41
C GLN A 315 18.13 -9.44 15.10
N GLN A 316 17.37 -8.37 14.84
CA GLN A 316 17.96 -7.05 14.56
C GLN A 316 18.81 -6.54 15.73
N GLN A 317 18.31 -6.71 16.97
CA GLN A 317 19.05 -6.33 18.17
C GLN A 317 20.27 -7.23 18.44
N GLY A 318 20.13 -8.55 18.23
CA GLY A 318 21.21 -9.52 18.40
C GLY A 318 22.33 -9.34 17.38
N ALA A 319 22.00 -9.07 16.12
CA ALA A 319 22.95 -8.76 15.06
C ALA A 319 23.78 -7.52 15.38
N ALA A 320 23.15 -6.46 15.90
CA ALA A 320 23.85 -5.24 16.32
C ALA A 320 24.83 -5.51 17.49
N MET A 321 24.41 -6.29 18.49
CA MET A 321 25.24 -6.66 19.65
C MET A 321 26.40 -7.60 19.27
N GLN A 322 26.16 -8.55 18.37
CA GLN A 322 27.17 -9.50 17.92
C GLN A 322 28.24 -8.81 17.08
N ASN A 323 27.84 -7.95 16.13
CA ASN A 323 28.76 -7.12 15.36
C ASN A 323 29.62 -6.22 16.28
N LEU A 324 29.02 -5.70 17.36
CA LEU A 324 29.75 -4.95 18.38
C LEU A 324 30.75 -5.85 19.12
N MET A 325 30.34 -7.02 19.61
CA MET A 325 31.23 -7.96 20.33
C MET A 325 32.38 -8.45 19.46
N ASP A 326 32.11 -8.73 18.19
CA ASP A 326 33.09 -9.16 17.20
C ASP A 326 34.07 -8.03 16.84
N SER A 327 33.62 -6.77 16.92
CA SER A 327 34.46 -5.59 16.75
C SER A 327 35.31 -5.20 17.97
N LEU A 328 35.09 -5.79 19.15
CA LEU A 328 35.84 -5.48 20.37
C LEU A 328 37.10 -6.36 20.55
N PRO A 329 38.24 -5.77 20.94
CA PRO A 329 39.46 -6.48 21.36
C PRO A 329 39.21 -7.55 22.44
N GLY A 330 39.93 -8.67 22.42
CA GLY A 330 39.68 -9.81 23.32
C GLY A 330 39.73 -9.47 24.83
N ASP A 331 40.63 -8.58 25.24
CA ASP A 331 40.77 -8.09 26.61
C ASP A 331 39.60 -7.17 27.05
N MET A 332 39.12 -6.31 26.15
CA MET A 332 37.92 -5.50 26.36
C MET A 332 36.64 -6.32 26.31
N ARG A 333 36.56 -7.30 25.41
CA ARG A 333 35.45 -8.26 25.35
C ARG A 333 35.36 -9.02 26.67
N GLN A 334 36.50 -9.47 27.21
CA GLN A 334 36.58 -10.11 28.51
C GLN A 334 36.14 -9.17 29.63
N GLN A 335 36.63 -7.93 29.67
CA GLN A 335 36.22 -6.94 30.68
C GLN A 335 34.73 -6.58 30.60
N LEU A 336 34.17 -6.51 29.39
CA LEU A 336 32.77 -6.19 29.20
C LEU A 336 31.90 -7.41 29.55
N GLN A 337 32.33 -8.63 29.21
CA GLN A 337 31.70 -9.87 29.67
C GLN A 337 31.78 -10.02 31.20
N ASP A 338 32.89 -9.61 31.82
CA ASP A 338 33.08 -9.64 33.28
C ASP A 338 32.19 -8.59 33.96
N MET A 339 32.08 -7.39 33.39
CA MET A 339 31.22 -6.31 33.91
C MET A 339 29.73 -6.63 33.75
N VAL A 340 29.35 -7.20 32.61
CA VAL A 340 28.01 -7.74 32.34
C VAL A 340 27.75 -8.92 33.27
N GLY A 341 28.72 -9.81 33.48
CA GLY A 341 28.63 -10.96 34.39
C GLY A 341 28.49 -10.58 35.86
N GLU A 342 29.23 -9.58 36.35
CA GLU A 342 29.15 -9.08 37.73
C GLU A 342 27.82 -8.35 38.01
N ARG A 343 27.20 -7.74 36.99
CA ARG A 343 25.95 -6.98 37.12
C ARG A 343 24.69 -7.81 36.84
N LEU A 344 24.74 -8.73 35.88
CA LEU A 344 23.62 -9.64 35.58
C LEU A 344 23.54 -10.82 36.55
N GLY A 345 24.64 -11.20 37.22
CA GLY A 345 24.71 -11.91 38.50
C GLY A 345 24.05 -13.29 38.65
N ASP A 346 23.10 -13.66 37.80
CA ASP A 346 22.34 -14.89 37.85
C ASP A 346 22.81 -15.86 36.75
N PRO A 347 23.49 -16.96 37.12
CA PRO A 347 23.88 -18.02 36.19
C PRO A 347 22.71 -18.58 35.37
N ALA A 348 21.48 -18.56 35.91
CA ALA A 348 20.31 -19.09 35.23
C ALA A 348 19.87 -18.19 34.06
N LEU A 349 19.96 -16.86 34.20
CA LEU A 349 19.66 -15.92 33.12
C LEU A 349 20.68 -16.01 31.98
N GLN A 350 21.97 -16.17 32.30
CA GLN A 350 23.02 -16.40 31.30
C GLN A 350 22.76 -17.68 30.49
N GLN A 351 22.30 -18.74 31.15
CA GLN A 351 21.94 -19.98 30.48
C GLN A 351 20.78 -19.78 29.50
N GLU A 352 19.72 -19.11 29.92
CA GLU A 352 18.56 -18.81 29.07
C GLU A 352 18.94 -17.91 27.87
N LEU A 353 19.79 -16.89 28.06
CA LEU A 353 20.29 -16.05 26.97
C LEU A 353 21.16 -16.81 25.97
N SER A 354 22.01 -17.72 26.45
CA SER A 354 22.82 -18.57 25.56
C SER A 354 21.96 -19.52 24.72
N GLN A 355 20.88 -20.06 25.31
CA GLN A 355 19.93 -20.93 24.62
C GLN A 355 19.13 -20.14 23.58
N LEU A 356 18.73 -18.91 23.91
CA LEU A 356 18.07 -17.99 22.99
C LEU A 356 18.91 -17.72 21.74
N ALA A 357 20.20 -17.37 21.93
CA ALA A 357 21.12 -17.14 20.82
C ALA A 357 21.25 -18.38 19.91
N SER A 358 21.39 -19.57 20.49
CA SER A 358 21.51 -20.81 19.73
C SER A 358 20.24 -21.17 18.93
N ASN A 359 19.06 -20.92 19.51
CA ASN A 359 17.77 -21.16 18.86
C ASN A 359 17.53 -20.17 17.71
N LEU A 360 17.91 -18.90 17.90
CA LEU A 360 17.81 -17.86 16.87
C LEU A 360 18.72 -18.17 15.67
N GLU A 361 19.97 -18.58 15.91
CA GLU A 361 20.93 -18.94 14.86
C GLU A 361 20.44 -20.16 14.04
N ALA A 362 19.82 -21.14 14.69
CA ALA A 362 19.26 -22.32 14.03
C ALA A 362 18.02 -22.00 13.17
N LEU A 363 17.20 -21.03 13.59
CA LEU A 363 16.00 -20.60 12.85
C LEU A 363 16.33 -19.66 11.68
N MET A 364 17.38 -18.83 11.79
CA MET A 364 17.75 -17.85 10.77
C MET A 364 19.28 -17.66 10.66
N PRO A 365 19.97 -18.33 9.70
CA PRO A 365 21.41 -18.18 9.51
C PRO A 365 21.79 -16.80 8.93
N MET A 366 22.68 -16.09 9.64
CA MET A 366 23.12 -14.68 9.42
C MET A 366 23.91 -14.39 8.13
N ARG A 367 23.95 -15.31 7.16
CA ARG A 367 24.87 -15.23 6.01
C ARG A 367 24.41 -14.32 4.86
N ASP A 368 23.20 -13.79 4.92
CA ASP A 368 22.56 -13.06 3.80
C ASP A 368 22.67 -11.52 3.86
N LEU A 369 23.17 -10.92 4.96
CA LEU A 369 23.25 -9.46 5.12
C LEU A 369 24.27 -8.77 4.19
N ARG A 370 25.30 -9.49 3.70
CA ARG A 370 26.40 -8.89 2.92
C ARG A 370 26.01 -8.45 1.50
N ASN A 371 24.83 -8.85 1.00
CA ASN A 371 24.38 -8.62 -0.38
C ASN A 371 22.99 -7.95 -0.50
N GLN A 372 22.43 -7.39 0.57
CA GLN A 372 21.04 -6.92 0.57
C GLN A 372 20.80 -5.68 -0.31
N TYR A 373 21.81 -4.82 -0.45
CA TYR A 373 21.73 -3.57 -1.21
C TYR A 373 22.83 -3.49 -2.28
N PRO A 374 22.49 -3.51 -3.58
CA PRO A 374 23.47 -3.46 -4.66
C PRO A 374 23.88 -2.02 -4.96
N PHE A 375 24.78 -1.45 -4.14
CA PHE A 375 25.40 -0.16 -4.40
C PHE A 375 26.24 -0.20 -5.68
N ARG A 376 26.21 0.87 -6.47
CA ARG A 376 26.90 0.99 -7.77
C ARG A 376 27.46 2.38 -8.03
N GLY A 377 27.46 3.23 -7.02
CA GLY A 377 27.96 4.59 -7.15
C GLY A 377 29.48 4.66 -7.19
N ASP A 378 29.97 5.89 -7.35
CA ASP A 378 31.40 6.22 -7.37
C ASP A 378 31.79 7.14 -6.18
N GLU A 379 30.83 7.63 -5.39
CA GLU A 379 31.08 8.52 -4.26
C GLU A 379 31.47 7.70 -3.03
N GLU A 380 32.73 7.85 -2.62
CA GLU A 380 33.29 7.20 -1.43
C GLU A 380 32.64 7.77 -0.16
N LEU A 381 32.39 6.90 0.81
CA LEU A 381 31.85 7.26 2.11
C LEU A 381 32.85 6.93 3.22
N ASP A 382 32.78 7.70 4.31
CA ASP A 382 33.38 7.28 5.56
C ASP A 382 32.48 6.26 6.28
N LEU A 383 33.05 5.58 7.29
CA LEU A 383 32.35 4.53 8.03
C LEU A 383 31.06 5.04 8.71
N GLN A 384 31.05 6.26 9.23
CA GLN A 384 29.89 6.82 9.92
C GLN A 384 28.76 7.15 8.94
N ALA A 385 29.10 7.76 7.80
CA ALA A 385 28.17 8.06 6.72
C ALA A 385 27.60 6.78 6.09
N ALA A 386 28.43 5.73 5.95
CA ALA A 386 28.00 4.41 5.49
C ALA A 386 26.98 3.77 6.45
N MET A 387 27.23 3.82 7.76
CA MET A 387 26.29 3.32 8.77
C MET A 387 24.96 4.08 8.75
N ASN A 388 25.01 5.42 8.68
CA ASN A 388 23.81 6.25 8.57
C ASN A 388 23.02 5.91 7.29
N LEU A 389 23.70 5.78 6.16
CA LEU A 389 23.08 5.42 4.88
C LEU A 389 22.39 4.04 4.94
N MET A 390 23.02 3.06 5.59
CA MET A 390 22.41 1.75 5.80
C MET A 390 21.16 1.82 6.68
N GLY A 391 21.19 2.64 7.74
CA GLY A 391 20.01 2.95 8.54
C GLY A 391 18.88 3.57 7.71
N ASP A 392 19.22 4.55 6.86
CA ASP A 392 18.27 5.17 5.94
C ASP A 392 17.67 4.15 4.96
N MET A 393 18.48 3.24 4.40
CA MET A 393 17.98 2.20 3.49
C MET A 393 16.97 1.26 4.17
N GLN A 394 17.24 0.86 5.41
CA GLN A 394 16.32 0.04 6.19
C GLN A 394 15.02 0.80 6.52
N ASN A 395 15.13 2.07 6.91
CA ASN A 395 13.98 2.93 7.15
C ASN A 395 13.14 3.13 5.88
N MET A 396 13.78 3.29 4.71
CA MET A 396 13.08 3.36 3.42
C MET A 396 12.37 2.05 3.09
N ASP A 397 12.96 0.90 3.34
CA ASP A 397 12.31 -0.40 3.15
C ASP A 397 11.09 -0.57 4.06
N GLN A 398 11.17 -0.12 5.31
CA GLN A 398 10.05 -0.15 6.24
C GLN A 398 8.90 0.77 5.77
N LEU A 399 9.22 2.01 5.40
CA LEU A 399 8.25 2.97 4.87
C LEU A 399 7.63 2.50 3.56
N GLU A 400 8.41 1.86 2.69
CA GLU A 400 7.91 1.28 1.44
C GLU A 400 6.84 0.22 1.74
N ARG A 401 7.10 -0.70 2.69
CA ARG A 401 6.10 -1.69 3.12
C ARG A 401 4.86 -1.06 3.74
N GLN A 402 5.01 -0.04 4.58
CA GLN A 402 3.89 0.69 5.18
C GLN A 402 3.02 1.34 4.09
N LEU A 403 3.63 2.10 3.17
CA LEU A 403 2.94 2.74 2.06
C LEU A 403 2.22 1.73 1.15
N GLU A 404 2.86 0.60 0.83
CA GLU A 404 2.22 -0.46 0.03
C GLU A 404 1.02 -1.09 0.75
N ARG A 405 1.15 -1.42 2.03
CA ARG A 405 0.05 -1.98 2.84
C ARG A 405 -1.14 -1.03 2.88
N THR A 406 -0.92 0.26 3.12
CA THR A 406 -1.96 1.29 3.13
C THR A 406 -2.62 1.43 1.75
N GLN A 407 -1.86 1.32 0.66
CA GLN A 407 -2.45 1.32 -0.69
C GLN A 407 -3.47 0.20 -0.90
N TYR A 408 -3.30 -0.98 -0.31
CA TYR A 408 -4.20 -2.13 -0.51
C TYR A 408 -5.29 -2.28 0.56
N GLY A 409 -5.33 -1.40 1.58
CA GLY A 409 -6.41 -1.37 2.58
C GLY A 409 -5.97 -1.17 4.03
N GLY A 410 -4.70 -0.90 4.30
CA GLY A 410 -4.23 -0.46 5.62
C GLY A 410 -4.68 0.96 5.98
N ASP A 411 -4.52 1.33 7.25
CA ASP A 411 -4.80 2.69 7.73
C ASP A 411 -3.65 3.65 7.35
N LEU A 412 -3.96 4.94 7.19
CA LEU A 412 -2.96 6.00 6.99
C LEU A 412 -2.18 6.29 8.27
N ASP A 413 -2.79 6.01 9.41
CA ASP A 413 -2.19 6.23 10.72
C ASP A 413 -1.04 5.23 11.01
N GLU A 414 -0.93 4.15 10.23
CA GLU A 414 0.19 3.21 10.28
C GLU A 414 1.50 3.77 9.66
N ILE A 415 1.41 4.86 8.87
CA ILE A 415 2.58 5.46 8.22
C ILE A 415 3.29 6.40 9.20
N ASP A 416 4.58 6.13 9.42
CA ASP A 416 5.45 6.96 10.25
C ASP A 416 5.74 8.31 9.57
N ALA A 417 5.09 9.36 10.06
CA ALA A 417 5.18 10.70 9.47
C ALA A 417 6.55 11.37 9.72
N ASP A 418 7.20 11.05 10.84
CA ASP A 418 8.47 11.66 11.22
C ASP A 418 9.60 11.05 10.36
N LYS A 419 9.62 9.72 10.17
CA LYS A 419 10.55 9.08 9.23
C LYS A 419 10.33 9.51 7.78
N LEU A 420 9.06 9.72 7.39
CA LEU A 420 8.74 10.21 6.05
C LEU A 420 9.32 11.61 5.82
N GLU A 421 9.26 12.49 6.83
CA GLU A 421 9.86 13.81 6.78
C GLU A 421 11.39 13.75 6.73
N GLU A 422 12.01 12.90 7.55
CA GLU A 422 13.46 12.74 7.59
C GLU A 422 14.03 12.28 6.24
N LEU A 423 13.40 11.26 5.62
CA LEU A 423 13.91 10.66 4.39
C LEU A 423 13.50 11.40 3.11
N LEU A 424 12.31 12.01 3.07
CA LEU A 424 11.74 12.63 1.87
C LEU A 424 11.46 14.13 1.99
N GLY A 425 11.78 14.74 3.13
CA GLY A 425 11.61 16.16 3.40
C GLY A 425 10.19 16.55 3.88
N PRO A 426 10.04 17.80 4.35
CA PRO A 426 8.82 18.30 4.98
C PRO A 426 7.60 18.32 4.05
N GLU A 427 7.80 18.49 2.74
CA GLU A 427 6.71 18.44 1.75
C GLU A 427 5.99 17.08 1.74
N SER A 428 6.72 16.00 2.03
CA SER A 428 6.17 14.63 2.02
C SER A 428 5.30 14.37 3.26
N ARG A 429 5.68 14.93 4.42
CA ARG A 429 4.84 14.96 5.62
C ARG A 429 3.58 15.78 5.41
N GLU A 430 3.71 16.98 4.85
CA GLU A 430 2.55 17.83 4.53
C GLU A 430 1.56 17.10 3.59
N THR A 431 2.08 16.37 2.60
CA THR A 431 1.25 15.53 1.72
C THR A 431 0.49 14.46 2.49
N LEU A 432 1.15 13.74 3.41
CA LEU A 432 0.50 12.73 4.24
C LEU A 432 -0.57 13.34 5.15
N ASP A 433 -0.30 14.51 5.74
CA ASP A 433 -1.23 15.21 6.61
C ASP A 433 -2.45 15.72 5.83
N GLN A 434 -2.25 16.29 4.64
CA GLN A 434 -3.34 16.66 3.72
C GLN A 434 -4.21 15.46 3.37
N LEU A 435 -3.59 14.30 3.09
CA LEU A 435 -4.29 13.05 2.81
C LEU A 435 -5.14 12.56 4.00
N ARG A 436 -4.64 12.66 5.23
CA ARG A 436 -5.41 12.39 6.47
C ARG A 436 -6.56 13.38 6.64
N GLU A 437 -6.33 14.65 6.31
CA GLU A 437 -7.31 15.72 6.42
C GLU A 437 -8.52 15.50 5.49
N LEU A 438 -8.34 14.92 4.30
CA LEU A 438 -9.43 14.62 3.36
C LEU A 438 -10.57 13.80 4.00
N LEU A 439 -10.22 12.73 4.73
CA LEU A 439 -11.20 11.88 5.38
C LEU A 439 -11.94 12.64 6.48
N LYS A 440 -11.19 13.41 7.28
CA LYS A 440 -11.72 14.22 8.36
C LYS A 440 -12.68 15.29 7.84
N ILE A 441 -12.33 15.98 6.75
CA ILE A 441 -13.19 16.97 6.10
C ILE A 441 -14.53 16.36 5.67
N LEU A 442 -14.51 15.17 5.07
CA LEU A 442 -15.73 14.47 4.64
C LEU A 442 -16.58 14.02 5.83
N GLU A 443 -15.96 13.60 6.93
CA GLU A 443 -16.64 13.20 8.16
C GLU A 443 -17.24 14.41 8.90
N ASP A 444 -16.47 15.48 9.08
CA ASP A 444 -16.87 16.73 9.75
C ASP A 444 -18.00 17.45 8.99
N ALA A 445 -17.94 17.45 7.65
CA ALA A 445 -19.03 17.92 6.81
C ALA A 445 -20.29 17.04 6.89
N GLY A 446 -20.16 15.85 7.48
CA GLY A 446 -21.21 14.86 7.65
C GLY A 446 -21.60 14.18 6.34
N TYR A 447 -20.68 14.07 5.37
CA TYR A 447 -20.91 13.37 4.10
C TYR A 447 -20.68 11.87 4.22
N ILE A 448 -19.70 11.48 5.01
CA ILE A 448 -19.43 10.07 5.34
C ILE A 448 -19.52 9.86 6.85
N ARG A 449 -19.61 8.59 7.26
CA ARG A 449 -19.54 8.18 8.66
C ARG A 449 -18.87 6.82 8.77
N LYS A 450 -18.09 6.60 9.84
CA LYS A 450 -17.51 5.30 10.17
C LYS A 450 -18.57 4.35 10.76
N LYS A 451 -18.63 3.13 10.24
CA LYS A 451 -19.49 2.02 10.68
C LYS A 451 -18.64 0.75 10.79
N GLY A 452 -18.28 0.39 12.02
CA GLY A 452 -17.29 -0.64 12.27
C GLY A 452 -15.94 -0.23 11.66
N ASN A 453 -15.37 -1.09 10.82
CA ASN A 453 -14.12 -0.81 10.12
C ASN A 453 -14.30 -0.21 8.71
N SER A 454 -15.50 0.27 8.37
CA SER A 454 -15.82 0.77 7.02
C SER A 454 -16.49 2.13 7.06
N TRP A 455 -16.28 2.93 6.02
CA TRP A 455 -17.00 4.18 5.78
C TRP A 455 -18.28 3.95 4.99
N GLU A 456 -19.33 4.67 5.37
CA GLU A 456 -20.66 4.70 4.73
C GLU A 456 -21.02 6.14 4.35
N LEU A 457 -21.73 6.33 3.22
CA LEU A 457 -22.30 7.63 2.87
C LEU A 457 -23.51 7.95 3.73
N THR A 458 -23.53 9.16 4.27
CA THR A 458 -24.71 9.65 4.99
C THR A 458 -25.82 10.07 4.00
N PRO A 459 -27.07 10.26 4.46
CA PRO A 459 -28.12 10.86 3.64
C PRO A 459 -27.75 12.25 3.07
N ARG A 460 -26.87 12.98 3.76
CA ARG A 460 -26.38 14.29 3.30
C ARG A 460 -25.37 14.12 2.17
N GLY A 461 -24.42 13.19 2.30
CA GLY A 461 -23.48 12.84 1.22
C GLY A 461 -24.22 12.37 -0.05
N ASN A 462 -25.20 11.48 0.11
CA ASN A 462 -26.05 11.01 -1.00
C ASN A 462 -26.79 12.15 -1.71
N ARG A 463 -27.31 13.11 -0.94
CA ARG A 463 -27.96 14.30 -1.50
C ARG A 463 -26.96 15.14 -2.30
N LYS A 464 -25.78 15.38 -1.75
CA LYS A 464 -24.77 16.22 -2.39
C LYS A 464 -24.25 15.61 -3.71
N ILE A 465 -24.04 14.30 -3.75
CA ILE A 465 -23.74 13.56 -5.00
C ILE A 465 -24.85 13.75 -6.04
N GLY A 466 -26.12 13.66 -5.62
CA GLY A 466 -27.26 13.88 -6.51
C GLY A 466 -27.37 15.33 -7.04
N GLU A 467 -27.06 16.32 -6.21
CA GLU A 467 -27.02 17.74 -6.62
C GLU A 467 -25.92 17.97 -7.66
N ARG A 468 -24.75 17.37 -7.45
CA ARG A 468 -23.65 17.42 -8.42
C ARG A 468 -24.02 16.75 -9.74
N ALA A 469 -24.59 15.54 -9.69
CA ALA A 469 -25.07 14.84 -10.88
C ALA A 469 -26.08 15.69 -11.67
N LEU A 470 -27.00 16.37 -10.98
CA LEU A 470 -27.97 17.27 -11.59
C LEU A 470 -27.30 18.50 -12.23
N SER A 471 -26.37 19.13 -11.51
CA SER A 471 -25.59 20.29 -11.99
C SER A 471 -24.76 19.96 -13.23
N GLU A 472 -24.11 18.80 -13.28
CA GLU A 472 -23.34 18.34 -14.44
C GLU A 472 -24.25 18.12 -15.67
N ILE A 473 -25.44 17.51 -15.50
CA ILE A 473 -26.39 17.35 -16.60
C ILE A 473 -26.88 18.72 -17.12
N TYR A 474 -27.16 19.68 -16.23
CA TYR A 474 -27.55 21.04 -16.64
C TYR A 474 -26.42 21.83 -17.29
N ALA A 475 -25.16 21.63 -16.89
CA ALA A 475 -24.01 22.26 -17.51
C ALA A 475 -23.85 21.81 -18.97
N ASN A 476 -24.00 20.50 -19.22
CA ASN A 476 -23.99 19.93 -20.57
C ASN A 476 -25.15 20.50 -21.42
N LEU A 477 -26.36 20.60 -20.85
CA LEU A 477 -27.53 21.19 -21.52
C LEU A 477 -27.27 22.63 -22.01
N LYS A 478 -26.57 23.44 -21.21
CA LYS A 478 -26.22 24.83 -21.60
C LYS A 478 -25.20 24.88 -22.73
N GLN A 479 -24.30 23.91 -22.81
CA GLN A 479 -23.29 23.84 -23.87
C GLN A 479 -23.88 23.34 -25.20
N GLN A 480 -24.89 22.47 -25.15
CA GLN A 480 -25.48 21.82 -26.33
C GLN A 480 -26.78 22.47 -26.85
N SER A 481 -27.26 23.57 -26.24
CA SER A 481 -28.51 24.23 -26.64
C SER A 481 -28.39 25.03 -27.96
N PHE A 482 -28.27 24.31 -29.08
CA PHE A 482 -28.59 24.77 -30.43
C PHE A 482 -29.26 23.63 -31.22
N GLY A 483 -30.56 23.42 -30.95
CA GLY A 483 -31.53 22.94 -31.95
C GLY A 483 -31.73 21.43 -32.11
N LYS A 484 -33.01 21.04 -32.02
CA LYS A 484 -33.66 19.78 -32.46
C LYS A 484 -33.55 18.56 -31.54
N HIS A 485 -34.43 18.50 -30.55
CA HIS A 485 -34.91 17.22 -30.04
C HIS A 485 -36.13 16.79 -30.88
N ASN A 486 -36.01 15.73 -31.68
CA ASN A 486 -37.11 15.19 -32.48
C ASN A 486 -38.13 14.49 -31.56
N VAL A 487 -39.18 15.20 -31.18
CA VAL A 487 -40.33 14.65 -30.44
C VAL A 487 -41.40 14.24 -31.44
N THR A 488 -41.82 12.97 -31.42
CA THR A 488 -42.99 12.50 -32.17
C THR A 488 -44.20 12.53 -31.23
N GLU A 489 -45.04 13.57 -31.31
CA GLU A 489 -46.18 13.76 -30.42
C GLU A 489 -47.42 12.97 -30.87
N PHE A 490 -48.07 12.26 -29.93
CA PHE A 490 -49.47 11.85 -30.03
C PHE A 490 -50.18 12.00 -28.67
N GLY A 491 -51.11 12.98 -28.61
CA GLY A 491 -52.39 12.98 -27.88
C GLY A 491 -52.44 13.09 -26.35
N ARG A 492 -53.10 14.15 -25.83
CA ARG A 492 -54.23 14.06 -24.85
C ARG A 492 -54.95 15.41 -24.63
N SER A 493 -56.25 15.31 -24.31
CA SER A 493 -57.20 16.36 -23.88
C SER A 493 -57.81 15.92 -22.53
N GLY A 494 -58.07 16.83 -21.58
CA GLY A 494 -58.48 16.55 -20.18
C GLY A 494 -59.94 16.89 -19.81
N GLU A 495 -60.39 16.45 -18.62
CA GLU A 495 -61.75 16.60 -18.02
C GLU A 495 -61.81 17.60 -16.82
N ARG A 496 -63.02 18.07 -16.45
CA ARG A 496 -63.33 19.27 -15.62
C ARG A 496 -63.60 18.98 -14.12
N ALA A 497 -63.43 20.00 -13.25
CA ALA A 497 -63.77 20.01 -11.81
C ALA A 497 -65.08 20.80 -11.51
N ASP A 498 -65.67 20.62 -10.30
CA ASP A 498 -67.04 21.08 -9.93
C ASP A 498 -67.13 22.38 -9.07
N ASP A 499 -66.02 22.98 -8.62
CA ASP A 499 -66.03 24.22 -7.80
C ASP A 499 -65.72 25.47 -8.63
N THR A 500 -66.16 26.68 -8.23
CA THR A 500 -66.04 27.91 -9.04
C THR A 500 -65.43 29.11 -8.29
N LYS A 501 -64.80 30.04 -9.02
CA LYS A 501 -64.33 31.35 -8.54
C LYS A 501 -64.61 32.45 -9.57
N ARG A 502 -64.56 33.72 -9.14
CA ARG A 502 -64.54 34.86 -10.08
C ARG A 502 -63.30 34.83 -10.97
N TYR A 503 -63.49 35.19 -12.23
CA TYR A 503 -62.46 35.26 -13.25
C TYR A 503 -61.44 36.38 -12.96
N GLU A 504 -60.16 36.03 -12.98
CA GLU A 504 -59.04 36.95 -12.91
C GLU A 504 -58.22 36.85 -14.21
N PHE A 505 -57.58 37.96 -14.60
CA PHE A 505 -56.78 37.99 -15.82
C PHE A 505 -55.62 36.98 -15.74
N GLY A 506 -55.68 35.95 -16.58
CA GLY A 506 -54.72 34.83 -16.60
C GLY A 506 -55.32 33.46 -16.28
N ASP A 507 -56.57 33.41 -15.80
CA ASP A 507 -57.26 32.14 -15.58
C ASP A 507 -57.67 31.45 -16.90
N PRO A 508 -57.67 30.11 -16.98
CA PRO A 508 -58.28 29.37 -18.08
C PRO A 508 -59.77 29.74 -18.23
N PHE A 509 -60.21 30.02 -19.46
CA PHE A 509 -61.57 30.51 -19.73
C PHE A 509 -62.63 29.39 -19.72
N HIS A 510 -62.67 28.61 -18.64
CA HIS A 510 -63.65 27.56 -18.38
C HIS A 510 -64.82 28.13 -17.58
N LEU A 511 -65.67 28.87 -18.29
CA LEU A 511 -66.78 29.63 -17.72
C LEU A 511 -67.88 28.71 -17.14
N ASP A 512 -68.28 28.93 -15.90
CA ASP A 512 -69.56 28.46 -15.38
C ASP A 512 -70.65 29.41 -15.89
N LEU A 513 -71.32 29.00 -16.96
CA LEU A 513 -72.38 29.78 -17.60
C LEU A 513 -73.55 30.07 -16.64
N ARG A 514 -73.87 29.13 -15.74
CA ARG A 514 -75.01 29.27 -14.82
C ARG A 514 -74.69 30.35 -13.80
N GLN A 515 -73.54 30.27 -13.16
CA GLN A 515 -73.14 31.22 -12.12
C GLN A 515 -72.83 32.59 -12.74
N THR A 516 -72.21 32.63 -13.93
CA THR A 516 -71.97 33.87 -14.67
C THR A 516 -73.27 34.60 -15.03
N LEU A 517 -74.29 33.87 -15.51
CA LEU A 517 -75.60 34.44 -15.77
C LEU A 517 -76.29 34.89 -14.48
N MET A 518 -76.16 34.12 -13.39
CA MET A 518 -76.71 34.48 -12.07
C MET A 518 -76.09 35.77 -11.53
N ASN A 519 -74.77 35.95 -11.68
CA ASN A 519 -74.06 37.16 -11.27
C ASN A 519 -74.53 38.39 -12.06
N SER A 520 -74.67 38.26 -13.38
CA SER A 520 -75.20 39.32 -14.24
C SER A 520 -76.64 39.70 -13.87
N MET A 521 -77.50 38.70 -13.62
CA MET A 521 -78.89 38.91 -13.20
C MET A 521 -78.99 39.52 -11.79
N GLN A 522 -78.09 39.18 -10.86
CA GLN A 522 -78.04 39.82 -9.55
C GLN A 522 -77.59 41.29 -9.65
N ARG A 523 -76.68 41.61 -10.57
CA ARG A 523 -76.18 42.99 -10.77
C ARG A 523 -77.24 43.90 -11.36
N GLU A 524 -77.94 43.45 -12.41
CA GLU A 524 -78.82 44.31 -13.21
C GLU A 524 -80.32 44.04 -12.96
N GLY A 525 -80.66 43.01 -12.20
CA GLY A 525 -82.05 42.54 -12.05
C GLY A 525 -82.52 41.69 -13.23
N PRO A 526 -83.72 41.08 -13.13
CA PRO A 526 -84.26 40.20 -14.16
C PRO A 526 -84.75 41.01 -15.38
N GLN A 527 -83.82 41.39 -16.26
CA GLN A 527 -84.09 42.06 -17.53
C GLN A 527 -83.56 41.26 -18.73
N VAL A 528 -84.20 41.42 -19.88
CA VAL A 528 -83.79 40.79 -21.15
C VAL A 528 -83.63 41.89 -22.21
N PRO A 529 -82.50 41.95 -22.95
CA PRO A 529 -81.38 41.01 -22.95
C PRO A 529 -80.48 41.16 -21.72
N VAL A 530 -79.92 40.03 -21.25
CA VAL A 530 -78.96 39.98 -20.15
C VAL A 530 -77.61 40.53 -20.65
N SER A 531 -77.08 41.57 -19.99
CA SER A 531 -75.79 42.18 -20.33
C SER A 531 -74.67 41.57 -19.51
N LEU A 532 -73.73 40.87 -20.16
CA LEU A 532 -72.56 40.28 -19.49
C LEU A 532 -71.39 41.28 -19.44
N ARG A 533 -70.77 41.44 -18.27
CA ARG A 533 -69.50 42.16 -18.10
C ARG A 533 -68.42 41.18 -17.59
N PRO A 534 -67.13 41.51 -17.78
CA PRO A 534 -66.04 40.68 -17.26
C PRO A 534 -66.15 40.35 -15.76
N ASP A 535 -66.69 41.29 -14.97
CA ASP A 535 -66.88 41.10 -13.52
C ASP A 535 -67.94 40.05 -13.15
N ASP A 536 -68.79 39.65 -14.10
CA ASP A 536 -69.79 38.59 -13.90
C ASP A 536 -69.20 37.19 -14.07
N PHE A 537 -68.04 37.09 -14.72
CA PHE A 537 -67.49 35.81 -15.13
C PHE A 537 -67.06 35.00 -13.92
N GLU A 538 -67.66 33.83 -13.80
CA GLU A 538 -67.29 32.79 -12.87
C GLU A 538 -66.63 31.66 -13.66
N VAL A 539 -65.47 31.20 -13.24
CA VAL A 539 -64.71 30.10 -13.84
C VAL A 539 -64.56 28.97 -12.84
N TYR A 540 -64.50 27.73 -13.30
CA TYR A 540 -64.24 26.60 -12.39
C TYR A 540 -62.85 26.73 -11.75
N ARG A 541 -62.74 26.55 -10.43
CA ARG A 541 -61.46 26.39 -9.71
C ARG A 541 -60.88 25.02 -10.06
N SER A 542 -59.73 25.01 -10.73
CA SER A 542 -58.89 23.83 -10.78
C SER A 542 -58.05 23.75 -9.50
N GLU A 543 -58.57 23.12 -8.43
CA GLU A 543 -57.70 22.63 -7.36
C GLU A 543 -56.86 21.46 -7.89
N THR A 544 -55.76 21.79 -8.56
CA THR A 544 -54.90 20.76 -9.16
C THR A 544 -53.91 20.28 -8.11
N LEU A 545 -54.32 19.28 -7.32
CA LEU A 545 -53.36 18.41 -6.63
C LEU A 545 -52.61 17.58 -7.69
N THR A 546 -51.60 18.17 -8.33
CA THR A 546 -50.73 17.55 -9.36
C THR A 546 -49.70 16.59 -8.75
N GLN A 547 -50.06 15.88 -7.68
CA GLN A 547 -49.20 14.84 -7.13
C GLN A 547 -48.94 13.80 -8.24
N THR A 548 -47.68 13.45 -8.42
CA THR A 548 -47.27 12.44 -9.38
C THR A 548 -46.51 11.35 -8.66
N ALA A 549 -47.02 10.11 -8.77
CA ALA A 549 -46.31 8.93 -8.33
C ALA A 549 -45.54 8.36 -9.53
N THR A 550 -44.21 8.35 -9.41
CA THR A 550 -43.28 7.90 -10.45
C THR A 550 -42.56 6.65 -9.99
N VAL A 551 -42.54 5.61 -10.82
CA VAL A 551 -41.59 4.50 -10.67
C VAL A 551 -40.51 4.67 -11.73
N LEU A 552 -39.27 4.86 -11.30
CA LEU A 552 -38.10 4.81 -12.16
C LEU A 552 -37.56 3.38 -12.19
N MET A 553 -37.71 2.72 -13.33
CA MET A 553 -37.20 1.38 -13.59
C MET A 553 -35.82 1.50 -14.25
N LEU A 554 -34.80 0.97 -13.60
CA LEU A 554 -33.41 1.03 -14.04
C LEU A 554 -32.91 -0.38 -14.38
N ASP A 555 -32.48 -0.56 -15.62
CA ASP A 555 -31.92 -1.81 -16.11
C ASP A 555 -30.52 -2.05 -15.49
N LEU A 556 -30.39 -3.18 -14.78
CA LEU A 556 -29.20 -3.67 -14.11
C LEU A 556 -28.57 -4.85 -14.85
N SER A 557 -28.96 -5.11 -16.10
CA SER A 557 -28.42 -6.21 -16.88
C SER A 557 -26.97 -5.96 -17.33
N TRP A 558 -26.26 -7.05 -17.61
CA TRP A 558 -24.86 -7.01 -18.06
C TRP A 558 -24.67 -6.23 -19.37
N SER A 559 -25.67 -6.17 -20.26
CA SER A 559 -25.59 -5.38 -21.51
C SER A 559 -25.37 -3.89 -21.25
N MET A 560 -26.02 -3.36 -20.22
CA MET A 560 -25.87 -1.96 -19.80
C MET A 560 -24.43 -1.63 -19.41
N ALA A 561 -23.71 -2.57 -18.80
CA ALA A 561 -22.31 -2.42 -18.42
C ALA A 561 -21.39 -2.51 -19.64
N LEU A 562 -21.59 -3.51 -20.51
CA LEU A 562 -20.80 -3.72 -21.73
C LEU A 562 -20.78 -2.48 -22.63
N ARG A 563 -21.89 -1.73 -22.66
CA ARG A 563 -22.04 -0.53 -23.50
C ARG A 563 -21.70 0.79 -22.81
N GLY A 564 -21.30 0.76 -21.53
CA GLY A 564 -21.05 1.98 -20.74
C GLY A 564 -22.30 2.79 -20.38
N SER A 565 -23.49 2.27 -20.68
CA SER A 565 -24.80 2.91 -20.50
C SER A 565 -25.24 2.99 -19.03
N PHE A 566 -24.77 2.05 -18.20
CA PHE A 566 -25.19 1.92 -16.80
C PHE A 566 -24.88 3.16 -15.95
N GLN A 567 -23.67 3.72 -16.09
CA GLN A 567 -23.23 4.89 -15.32
C GLN A 567 -24.11 6.11 -15.61
N ALA A 568 -24.43 6.36 -16.88
CA ALA A 568 -25.35 7.41 -17.29
C ALA A 568 -26.73 7.21 -16.67
N ALA A 569 -27.29 5.99 -16.75
CA ALA A 569 -28.60 5.68 -16.16
C ALA A 569 -28.63 5.92 -14.64
N LYS A 570 -27.59 5.48 -13.93
CA LYS A 570 -27.43 5.68 -12.48
C LYS A 570 -27.34 7.16 -12.12
N LYS A 571 -26.55 7.94 -12.87
CA LYS A 571 -26.41 9.40 -12.68
C LYS A 571 -27.75 10.12 -12.86
N VAL A 572 -28.50 9.74 -13.89
CA VAL A 572 -29.85 10.30 -14.12
C VAL A 572 -30.83 9.91 -13.03
N ALA A 573 -30.77 8.67 -12.53
CA ALA A 573 -31.61 8.25 -11.42
C ALA A 573 -31.33 9.06 -10.14
N LEU A 574 -30.06 9.31 -9.83
CA LEU A 574 -29.67 10.15 -8.69
C LEU A 574 -30.13 11.60 -8.87
N ALA A 575 -29.91 12.17 -10.05
CA ALA A 575 -30.33 13.53 -10.37
C ALA A 575 -31.86 13.69 -10.30
N LEU A 576 -32.64 12.76 -10.84
CA LEU A 576 -34.10 12.76 -10.76
C LEU A 576 -34.60 12.61 -9.33
N ASN A 577 -34.06 11.66 -8.57
CA ASN A 577 -34.42 11.48 -7.17
C ASN A 577 -34.16 12.75 -6.36
N ASN A 578 -33.03 13.40 -6.60
CA ASN A 578 -32.71 14.66 -5.95
C ASN A 578 -33.67 15.79 -6.39
N LEU A 579 -33.87 15.97 -7.69
CA LEU A 579 -34.77 16.99 -8.25
C LEU A 579 -36.19 16.87 -7.71
N ILE A 580 -36.75 15.64 -7.69
CA ILE A 580 -38.11 15.38 -7.20
C ILE A 580 -38.20 15.74 -5.71
N ARG A 581 -37.26 15.26 -4.89
CA ARG A 581 -37.26 15.52 -3.45
C ARG A 581 -37.08 17.01 -3.11
N MET A 582 -36.25 17.74 -3.85
CA MET A 582 -36.01 19.16 -3.58
C MET A 582 -37.13 20.07 -4.12
N LYS A 583 -37.57 19.85 -5.36
CA LYS A 583 -38.46 20.78 -6.07
C LYS A 583 -39.93 20.38 -6.02
N TYR A 584 -40.21 19.09 -5.85
CA TYR A 584 -41.56 18.52 -5.88
C TYR A 584 -41.83 17.63 -4.66
N PRO A 585 -41.78 18.16 -3.42
CA PRO A 585 -41.80 17.36 -2.18
C PRO A 585 -43.10 16.58 -1.94
N ARG A 586 -44.18 16.89 -2.70
CA ARG A 586 -45.44 16.15 -2.66
C ARG A 586 -45.48 14.97 -3.65
N ASP A 587 -44.50 14.85 -4.54
CA ASP A 587 -44.40 13.74 -5.48
C ASP A 587 -43.72 12.54 -4.83
N ASP A 588 -44.14 11.35 -5.26
CA ASP A 588 -43.55 10.09 -4.83
C ASP A 588 -42.66 9.52 -5.92
N LEU A 589 -41.45 9.10 -5.55
CA LEU A 589 -40.53 8.38 -6.43
C LEU A 589 -40.19 7.02 -5.82
N TYR A 590 -40.40 5.97 -6.60
CA TYR A 590 -39.89 4.63 -6.32
C TYR A 590 -38.83 4.26 -7.33
N LEU A 591 -37.81 3.54 -6.89
CA LEU A 591 -36.73 3.02 -7.74
C LEU A 591 -36.88 1.51 -7.85
N VAL A 592 -36.85 0.97 -9.05
CA VAL A 592 -36.89 -0.47 -9.31
C VAL A 592 -35.72 -0.85 -10.20
N GLY A 593 -34.75 -1.57 -9.64
CA GLY A 593 -33.66 -2.17 -10.39
C GLY A 593 -34.09 -3.52 -10.96
N PHE A 594 -33.79 -3.81 -12.23
CA PHE A 594 -34.16 -5.09 -12.82
C PHE A 594 -33.07 -5.70 -13.70
N SER A 595 -32.86 -6.99 -13.54
CA SER A 595 -31.99 -7.87 -14.33
C SER A 595 -32.78 -9.15 -14.63
N ALA A 596 -32.24 -10.35 -14.35
CA ALA A 596 -33.02 -11.57 -14.28
C ALA A 596 -34.17 -11.49 -13.27
N TYR A 597 -34.00 -10.76 -12.17
CA TYR A 597 -35.06 -10.44 -11.21
C TYR A 597 -35.17 -8.93 -11.02
N ALA A 598 -36.34 -8.45 -10.61
CA ALA A 598 -36.57 -7.06 -10.28
C ALA A 598 -36.67 -6.89 -8.76
N ARG A 599 -36.14 -5.78 -8.25
CA ARG A 599 -36.18 -5.41 -6.82
C ARG A 599 -36.39 -3.92 -6.66
N GLU A 600 -37.10 -3.54 -5.60
CA GLU A 600 -37.17 -2.14 -5.17
C GLU A 600 -35.79 -1.74 -4.62
N LEU A 601 -35.24 -0.63 -5.10
CA LEU A 601 -34.00 -0.05 -4.60
C LEU A 601 -34.34 1.07 -3.63
N LYS A 602 -33.69 1.10 -2.46
CA LYS A 602 -33.81 2.27 -1.59
C LYS A 602 -32.97 3.40 -2.16
N THR A 603 -33.34 4.63 -1.80
CA THR A 603 -32.59 5.82 -2.21
C THR A 603 -31.12 5.75 -1.77
N GLU A 604 -30.86 5.20 -0.59
CA GLU A 604 -29.52 5.05 0.00
C GLU A 604 -28.65 4.03 -0.76
N ASP A 605 -29.27 3.04 -1.40
CA ASP A 605 -28.58 1.99 -2.14
C ASP A 605 -28.21 2.43 -3.56
N LEU A 606 -28.77 3.54 -4.06
CA LEU A 606 -28.63 3.94 -5.46
C LEU A 606 -27.18 4.27 -5.85
N PRO A 607 -26.36 4.98 -5.05
CA PRO A 607 -24.94 5.17 -5.32
C PRO A 607 -24.13 3.88 -5.31
N TYR A 608 -24.59 2.85 -4.60
CA TYR A 608 -23.97 1.53 -4.51
C TYR A 608 -24.54 0.53 -5.52
N ALA A 609 -25.55 0.93 -6.30
CA ALA A 609 -26.15 0.07 -7.30
C ALA A 609 -25.10 -0.34 -8.35
N ARG A 610 -25.05 -1.65 -8.61
CA ARG A 610 -24.22 -2.31 -9.62
C ARG A 610 -25.13 -3.12 -10.55
N TRP A 611 -24.63 -3.40 -11.75
CA TRP A 611 -25.24 -4.38 -12.64
C TRP A 611 -25.05 -5.79 -12.07
N ASP A 612 -25.93 -6.71 -12.43
CA ASP A 612 -25.79 -8.11 -12.03
C ASP A 612 -24.81 -8.83 -12.98
N GLU A 613 -23.66 -9.22 -12.43
CA GLU A 613 -22.58 -9.91 -13.17
C GLU A 613 -22.85 -11.40 -13.36
N THR A 614 -23.64 -12.01 -12.47
CA THR A 614 -23.78 -13.47 -12.38
C THR A 614 -25.07 -14.02 -13.00
N VAL A 615 -26.10 -13.19 -13.15
CA VAL A 615 -27.41 -13.64 -13.64
C VAL A 615 -27.85 -12.79 -14.84
N LEU A 616 -27.88 -13.43 -16.00
CA LEU A 616 -28.26 -12.79 -17.25
C LEU A 616 -29.78 -12.61 -17.35
N GLY A 617 -30.20 -11.46 -17.86
CA GLY A 617 -31.58 -11.21 -18.24
C GLY A 617 -32.04 -9.77 -18.05
N THR A 618 -33.07 -9.42 -18.80
CA THR A 618 -33.74 -8.12 -18.77
C THR A 618 -35.23 -8.37 -18.49
N ASN A 619 -35.58 -8.53 -17.21
CA ASN A 619 -36.91 -8.97 -16.77
C ASN A 619 -37.88 -7.80 -16.59
N MET A 620 -38.21 -7.14 -17.70
CA MET A 620 -39.19 -6.04 -17.73
C MET A 620 -40.54 -6.48 -17.18
N HIS A 621 -40.94 -7.74 -17.42
CA HIS A 621 -42.18 -8.31 -16.89
C HIS A 621 -42.26 -8.24 -15.37
N HIS A 622 -41.25 -8.75 -14.66
CA HIS A 622 -41.22 -8.72 -13.21
C HIS A 622 -41.15 -7.29 -12.67
N ALA A 623 -40.37 -6.43 -13.33
CA ALA A 623 -40.22 -5.04 -12.95
C ALA A 623 -41.56 -4.26 -13.09
N LEU A 624 -42.34 -4.51 -14.14
CA LEU A 624 -43.69 -3.94 -14.32
C LEU A 624 -44.68 -4.44 -13.26
N LEU A 625 -44.60 -5.69 -12.82
CA LEU A 625 -45.43 -6.21 -11.73
C LEU A 625 -45.16 -5.45 -10.42
N ILE A 626 -43.88 -5.23 -10.09
CA ILE A 626 -43.48 -4.45 -8.91
C ILE A 626 -43.95 -3.00 -9.05
N ALA A 627 -43.71 -2.37 -10.21
CA ALA A 627 -44.12 -0.99 -10.47
C ALA A 627 -45.63 -0.79 -10.27
N GLN A 628 -46.45 -1.72 -10.80
CA GLN A 628 -47.91 -1.69 -10.60
C GLN A 628 -48.30 -1.81 -9.13
N ARG A 629 -47.64 -2.70 -8.37
CA ARG A 629 -47.88 -2.85 -6.92
C ARG A 629 -47.55 -1.56 -6.18
N LEU A 630 -46.42 -0.92 -6.48
CA LEU A 630 -46.00 0.33 -5.83
C LEU A 630 -46.96 1.47 -6.17
N LEU A 631 -47.31 1.65 -7.45
CA LEU A 631 -48.22 2.69 -7.90
C LEU A 631 -49.67 2.47 -7.45
N SER A 632 -50.07 1.24 -7.12
CA SER A 632 -51.42 0.95 -6.59
C SER A 632 -51.68 1.56 -5.20
N LYS A 633 -50.62 1.92 -4.47
CA LYS A 633 -50.71 2.64 -3.19
C LYS A 633 -51.26 4.06 -3.38
N HIS A 634 -51.11 4.61 -4.59
CA HIS A 634 -51.48 5.97 -4.94
C HIS A 634 -52.82 5.97 -5.69
N LYS A 635 -53.86 6.54 -5.06
CA LYS A 635 -55.21 6.59 -5.62
C LYS A 635 -55.53 7.91 -6.32
N VAL A 636 -54.75 8.95 -6.03
CA VAL A 636 -54.96 10.32 -6.52
C VAL A 636 -53.70 10.77 -7.25
N GLY A 637 -53.86 11.58 -8.29
CA GLY A 637 -52.76 12.14 -9.06
C GLY A 637 -52.31 11.28 -10.24
N THR A 638 -51.29 11.76 -10.94
CA THR A 638 -50.74 11.09 -12.12
C THR A 638 -49.86 9.92 -11.70
N ARG A 639 -50.03 8.75 -12.33
CA ARG A 639 -49.16 7.58 -12.11
C ARG A 639 -48.36 7.30 -13.36
N GLN A 640 -47.05 7.25 -13.22
CA GLN A 640 -46.17 7.01 -14.36
C GLN A 640 -45.01 6.08 -14.01
N ILE A 641 -44.49 5.48 -15.07
CA ILE A 641 -43.29 4.66 -15.09
C ILE A 641 -42.32 5.34 -16.04
N ILE A 642 -41.08 5.53 -15.60
CA ILE A 642 -39.95 5.91 -16.44
C ILE A 642 -39.03 4.69 -16.50
N MET A 643 -38.81 4.12 -17.68
CA MET A 643 -37.95 2.96 -17.86
C MET A 643 -36.69 3.36 -18.62
N ILE A 644 -35.52 3.02 -18.09
CA ILE A 644 -34.22 3.20 -18.75
C ILE A 644 -33.64 1.81 -19.03
N SER A 645 -33.42 1.47 -20.29
CA SER A 645 -32.90 0.16 -20.70
C SER A 645 -32.18 0.23 -22.05
N ASP A 646 -31.27 -0.69 -22.31
CA ASP A 646 -30.59 -0.89 -23.59
C ASP A 646 -30.99 -2.20 -24.30
N GLY A 647 -31.89 -2.99 -23.68
CA GLY A 647 -32.14 -4.37 -24.07
C GLY A 647 -33.61 -4.70 -24.30
N GLU A 648 -33.86 -5.78 -25.04
CA GLU A 648 -35.17 -6.40 -25.18
C GLU A 648 -35.53 -7.19 -23.92
N PRO A 649 -36.83 -7.46 -23.66
CA PRO A 649 -37.20 -8.33 -22.55
C PRO A 649 -36.74 -9.77 -22.83
N THR A 650 -35.60 -10.16 -22.24
CA THR A 650 -34.99 -11.50 -22.39
C THR A 650 -35.36 -12.44 -21.26
N ALA A 651 -36.01 -11.95 -20.21
CA ALA A 651 -36.45 -12.75 -19.08
C ALA A 651 -37.89 -12.44 -18.67
N HIS A 652 -38.58 -13.45 -18.13
CA HIS A 652 -39.90 -13.30 -17.50
C HIS A 652 -40.02 -14.18 -16.26
N LEU A 653 -41.05 -13.93 -15.46
CA LEU A 653 -41.29 -14.66 -14.22
C LEU A 653 -42.35 -15.73 -14.48
N GLN A 654 -42.03 -16.99 -14.21
CA GLN A 654 -42.98 -18.10 -14.25
C GLN A 654 -42.92 -18.83 -12.91
N ASN A 655 -44.05 -18.87 -12.19
CA ASN A 655 -44.15 -19.50 -10.86
C ASN A 655 -43.09 -18.98 -9.85
N GLY A 656 -42.71 -17.71 -9.94
CA GLY A 656 -41.70 -17.09 -9.07
C GLY A 656 -40.26 -17.30 -9.51
N VAL A 657 -40.01 -18.08 -10.58
CA VAL A 657 -38.68 -18.34 -11.13
C VAL A 657 -38.48 -17.51 -12.39
N SER A 658 -37.28 -16.93 -12.54
CA SER A 658 -36.91 -16.21 -13.75
C SER A 658 -36.51 -17.19 -14.85
N HIS A 659 -37.16 -17.08 -16.00
CA HIS A 659 -36.83 -17.83 -17.21
C HIS A 659 -36.21 -16.88 -18.24
N PHE A 660 -34.93 -17.11 -18.51
CA PHE A 660 -34.13 -16.37 -19.49
C PHE A 660 -34.10 -17.07 -20.85
N SER A 661 -34.17 -16.27 -21.93
CA SER A 661 -34.01 -16.72 -23.32
C SER A 661 -33.39 -15.61 -24.16
N TYR A 662 -32.35 -15.93 -24.92
CA TYR A 662 -31.79 -15.05 -25.95
C TYR A 662 -31.65 -15.80 -27.29
N PRO A 663 -32.29 -15.35 -28.37
CA PRO A 663 -33.24 -14.22 -28.45
C PRO A 663 -34.47 -14.36 -27.52
N PRO A 664 -35.18 -13.25 -27.22
CA PRO A 664 -36.41 -13.30 -26.43
C PRO A 664 -37.42 -14.32 -26.93
N SER A 665 -37.95 -15.15 -26.03
CA SER A 665 -39.02 -16.09 -26.40
C SER A 665 -40.34 -15.36 -26.64
N GLU A 666 -41.22 -15.91 -27.48
CA GLU A 666 -42.56 -15.36 -27.69
C GLU A 666 -43.35 -15.23 -26.37
N MET A 667 -43.15 -16.19 -25.45
CA MET A 667 -43.77 -16.17 -24.13
C MET A 667 -43.28 -14.96 -23.31
N THR A 668 -41.98 -14.68 -23.32
CA THR A 668 -41.37 -13.53 -22.62
C THR A 668 -41.93 -12.20 -23.12
N ILE A 669 -42.03 -12.04 -24.44
CA ILE A 669 -42.62 -10.85 -25.06
C ILE A 669 -44.10 -10.74 -24.67
N ARG A 670 -44.86 -11.85 -24.75
CA ARG A 670 -46.30 -11.88 -24.45
C ARG A 670 -46.60 -11.50 -23.00
N GLU A 671 -45.90 -12.09 -22.03
CA GLU A 671 -46.12 -11.77 -20.61
C GLU A 671 -45.69 -10.32 -20.30
N THR A 672 -44.63 -9.81 -20.91
CA THR A 672 -44.24 -8.40 -20.76
C THR A 672 -45.31 -7.46 -21.31
N LEU A 673 -45.81 -7.70 -22.54
CA LEU A 673 -46.86 -6.87 -23.16
C LEU A 673 -48.21 -6.95 -22.41
N LYS A 674 -48.51 -8.10 -21.80
CA LYS A 674 -49.68 -8.26 -20.93
C LYS A 674 -49.60 -7.34 -19.72
N GLU A 675 -48.44 -7.21 -19.08
CA GLU A 675 -48.28 -6.26 -17.97
C GLU A 675 -48.28 -4.80 -18.42
N VAL A 676 -47.77 -4.49 -19.61
CA VAL A 676 -47.96 -3.17 -20.25
C VAL A 676 -49.45 -2.86 -20.42
N GLN A 677 -50.24 -3.83 -20.89
CA GLN A 677 -51.69 -3.66 -21.03
C GLN A 677 -52.38 -3.45 -19.67
N ASN A 678 -51.94 -4.17 -18.63
CA ASN A 678 -52.45 -3.98 -17.27
C ASN A 678 -52.12 -2.58 -16.71
N CYS A 679 -50.92 -2.07 -16.96
CA CYS A 679 -50.55 -0.69 -16.66
C CYS A 679 -51.48 0.31 -17.37
N THR A 680 -51.72 0.13 -18.67
CA THR A 680 -52.63 1.02 -19.42
C THR A 680 -54.06 1.01 -18.86
N LYS A 681 -54.60 -0.17 -18.52
CA LYS A 681 -55.94 -0.30 -17.91
C LYS A 681 -56.05 0.43 -16.55
N LYS A 682 -54.93 0.54 -15.84
CA LYS A 682 -54.83 1.26 -14.56
C LYS A 682 -54.49 2.74 -14.71
N ASP A 683 -54.49 3.28 -15.94
CA ASP A 683 -54.07 4.66 -16.28
C ASP A 683 -52.66 4.99 -15.78
N ILE A 684 -51.75 4.01 -15.89
CA ILE A 684 -50.32 4.18 -15.65
C ILE A 684 -49.61 4.44 -16.99
N VAL A 685 -48.99 5.61 -17.13
CA VAL A 685 -48.24 6.00 -18.33
C VAL A 685 -46.82 5.45 -18.27
N ILE A 686 -46.32 4.85 -19.34
CA ILE A 686 -44.97 4.27 -19.41
C ILE A 686 -44.14 5.05 -20.43
N ASN A 687 -43.18 5.83 -19.93
CA ASN A 687 -42.17 6.49 -20.77
C ASN A 687 -40.89 5.63 -20.78
N ILE A 688 -40.36 5.35 -21.97
CA ILE A 688 -39.20 4.47 -22.14
C ILE A 688 -38.05 5.25 -22.79
N PHE A 689 -36.88 5.22 -22.17
CA PHE A 689 -35.63 5.81 -22.65
C PHE A 689 -34.67 4.68 -23.03
N MET A 690 -34.49 4.52 -24.34
CA MET A 690 -33.72 3.43 -24.93
C MET A 690 -32.35 3.92 -25.35
N LEU A 691 -31.32 3.19 -24.89
CA LEU A 691 -29.91 3.49 -25.14
C LEU A 691 -29.34 2.73 -26.35
N ASP A 692 -30.10 1.78 -26.90
CA ASP A 692 -29.76 1.03 -28.11
C ASP A 692 -30.84 1.17 -29.20
N ARG A 693 -30.47 0.90 -30.46
CA ARG A 693 -31.30 1.09 -31.66
C ARG A 693 -31.46 -0.17 -32.51
N ASN A 694 -31.27 -1.36 -31.94
CA ASN A 694 -31.48 -2.61 -32.66
C ASN A 694 -32.91 -2.73 -33.22
N TYR A 695 -33.07 -3.42 -34.35
CA TYR A 695 -34.33 -3.53 -35.09
C TYR A 695 -35.44 -4.23 -34.27
N HIS A 696 -35.11 -5.35 -33.64
CA HIS A 696 -36.06 -6.13 -32.83
C HIS A 696 -36.56 -5.35 -31.61
N LEU A 697 -35.67 -4.60 -30.95
CA LEU A 697 -36.00 -3.68 -29.87
C LEU A 697 -36.98 -2.59 -30.30
N LYS A 698 -36.77 -1.99 -31.48
CA LYS A 698 -37.70 -1.00 -32.04
C LYS A 698 -39.11 -1.59 -32.26
N GLU A 699 -39.19 -2.83 -32.73
CA GLU A 699 -40.47 -3.51 -32.95
C GLU A 699 -41.21 -3.77 -31.63
N PHE A 700 -40.50 -4.29 -30.62
CA PHE A 700 -41.05 -4.49 -29.27
C PHE A 700 -41.57 -3.17 -28.69
N VAL A 701 -40.73 -2.13 -28.70
CA VAL A 701 -41.07 -0.84 -28.11
C VAL A 701 -42.19 -0.13 -28.87
N SER A 702 -42.27 -0.29 -30.21
CA SER A 702 -43.40 0.20 -30.99
C SER A 702 -44.72 -0.46 -30.57
N ARG A 703 -44.71 -1.76 -30.24
CA ARG A 703 -45.88 -2.45 -29.68
C ARG A 703 -46.24 -1.88 -28.31
N VAL A 704 -45.25 -1.63 -27.45
CA VAL A 704 -45.48 -1.01 -26.14
C VAL A 704 -46.13 0.37 -26.28
N ALA A 705 -45.63 1.24 -27.16
CA ALA A 705 -46.20 2.56 -27.41
C ALA A 705 -47.59 2.55 -28.06
N LYS A 706 -47.95 1.48 -28.79
CA LYS A 706 -49.32 1.31 -29.30
C LYS A 706 -50.31 0.90 -28.20
N ILE A 707 -49.85 0.11 -27.22
CA ILE A 707 -50.67 -0.39 -26.11
C ILE A 707 -50.75 0.64 -24.98
N ASN A 708 -49.67 1.33 -24.68
CA ASN A 708 -49.57 2.33 -23.63
C ASN A 708 -49.43 3.72 -24.24
N ARG A 709 -50.17 4.69 -23.69
CA ARG A 709 -50.18 6.09 -24.18
C ARG A 709 -48.93 6.90 -23.79
N GLY A 710 -47.83 6.22 -23.48
CA GLY A 710 -46.56 6.83 -23.11
C GLY A 710 -45.61 6.99 -24.30
N ARG A 711 -44.48 7.64 -24.05
CA ARG A 711 -43.52 8.04 -25.09
C ARG A 711 -42.28 7.15 -25.07
N VAL A 712 -41.63 7.08 -26.22
CA VAL A 712 -40.38 6.33 -26.41
C VAL A 712 -39.32 7.30 -26.93
N PHE A 713 -38.18 7.33 -26.25
CA PHE A 713 -37.04 8.15 -26.59
C PHE A 713 -35.86 7.25 -26.94
N TYR A 714 -35.18 7.56 -28.05
CA TYR A 714 -33.93 6.89 -28.44
C TYR A 714 -32.78 7.86 -28.22
N THR A 715 -31.91 7.57 -27.27
CA THR A 715 -30.83 8.46 -26.84
C THR A 715 -29.50 7.71 -26.78
N THR A 716 -28.40 8.45 -26.70
CA THR A 716 -27.10 7.91 -26.30
C THR A 716 -26.94 8.05 -24.78
N PRO A 717 -25.98 7.32 -24.15
CA PRO A 717 -25.67 7.48 -22.74
C PRO A 717 -25.35 8.93 -22.36
N ASP A 718 -24.62 9.66 -23.22
CA ASP A 718 -24.20 11.04 -22.97
C ASP A 718 -25.38 12.02 -22.95
N GLU A 719 -26.39 11.81 -23.80
CA GLU A 719 -27.57 12.68 -23.92
C GLU A 719 -28.73 12.27 -22.99
N LEU A 720 -28.67 11.07 -22.38
CA LEU A 720 -29.77 10.47 -21.61
C LEU A 720 -30.33 11.41 -20.53
N GLY A 721 -29.44 12.07 -19.79
CA GLY A 721 -29.83 12.98 -18.72
C GLY A 721 -30.59 14.20 -19.21
N GLU A 722 -30.19 14.75 -20.34
CA GLU A 722 -30.83 15.93 -20.92
C GLU A 722 -32.26 15.62 -21.34
N TYR A 723 -32.46 14.52 -22.09
CA TYR A 723 -33.79 14.10 -22.53
C TYR A 723 -34.72 13.84 -21.36
N ILE A 724 -34.27 13.08 -20.35
CA ILE A 724 -35.10 12.72 -19.21
C ILE A 724 -35.49 13.94 -18.38
N LEU A 725 -34.54 14.84 -18.09
CA LEU A 725 -34.83 16.01 -17.26
C LEU A 725 -35.72 17.03 -17.98
N VAL A 726 -35.45 17.31 -19.26
CA VAL A 726 -36.28 18.20 -20.08
C VAL A 726 -37.68 17.62 -20.21
N ASP A 727 -37.79 16.31 -20.46
CA ASP A 727 -39.08 15.63 -20.59
C ASP A 727 -39.88 15.67 -19.28
N PHE A 728 -39.24 15.34 -18.15
CA PHE A 728 -39.90 15.36 -16.84
C PHE A 728 -40.40 16.77 -16.48
N VAL A 729 -39.55 17.79 -16.63
CA VAL A 729 -39.90 19.18 -16.30
C VAL A 729 -40.95 19.74 -17.25
N SER A 730 -40.83 19.47 -18.56
CA SER A 730 -41.80 19.93 -19.55
C SER A 730 -43.16 19.26 -19.35
N ASN A 731 -43.21 17.97 -19.03
CA ASN A 731 -44.45 17.27 -18.72
C ASN A 731 -45.09 17.80 -17.44
N LYS A 732 -44.29 18.10 -16.40
CA LYS A 732 -44.80 18.79 -15.21
C LYS A 732 -45.36 20.18 -15.52
N ARG A 733 -44.70 20.97 -16.38
CA ARG A 733 -45.22 22.27 -16.83
C ARG A 733 -46.49 22.14 -17.67
N LYS A 734 -46.56 21.18 -18.58
CA LYS A 734 -47.76 20.90 -19.38
C LYS A 734 -48.92 20.45 -18.51
N ASN A 735 -48.71 19.57 -17.53
CA ASN A 735 -49.76 19.19 -16.59
C ASN A 735 -50.20 20.36 -15.69
N LEU A 736 -49.36 21.38 -15.51
CA LEU A 736 -49.74 22.64 -14.87
C LEU A 736 -50.44 23.62 -15.82
N SER A 737 -50.17 23.57 -17.14
CA SER A 737 -50.69 24.53 -18.13
C SER A 737 -51.87 24.04 -18.96
N THR A 738 -52.09 22.72 -19.02
CA THR A 738 -53.15 22.05 -19.80
C THR A 738 -54.26 21.51 -18.89
N SER A 739 -54.24 21.90 -17.61
CA SER A 739 -55.23 21.58 -16.58
C SER A 739 -55.99 22.83 -16.16
#